data_AF-A0A094A1G5-F1
#
_entry.id   AF-A0A094A1G5-F1
#
_cell.length_a   1.000
_cell.length_b   1.000
_cell.length_c   1.000
_cell.angle_alpha   90.00
_cell.angle_beta   90.00
_cell.angle_gamma   90.00
#
_symmetry.space_group_name_H-M   'P 1'
#
loop_
_entity.id
_entity.type
_entity.pdbx_description
1 polymer ?
#
loop_
_entity_poly.entity_id
_entity_poly.type
_entity_poly.pdbx_seq_one_letter_code
_entity_poly.pdbx_strand_id
1 'polypeptide(L)'
;MPKETFFQVSLDRTHRGAAYQNGDSGEGFSKELDQFRDNLTKSCPQWPPSYNISASPLPLVIPESLVNHLDGLGNTLCRAITSIVERWWTDQAASFPRRMPLLPHQEQVLRWIEGEGKKTVPPFATQRGSWRPDFLFNAPETVSQSTTTNHLLENPQICEINARFMFNAFFGAAFTHEAYQKMGYESFGLKSPVEASKIYAAFKEMFDINKPIHLLKSSEFGLDIHLFEYYFRERCGLKVQFIKPEQLRLIPNRAWGSGPTVWCAVPTAKIAPEDTEDVKDWRLISPEGEIFEQVHQVALELHQSELESLGADMLKALAPLCKNDLRTIYLVHDKRMLGIVQQELESLVEEDVLTKKEAETLRNGIAQTILAGSPELEDLIQRTRNGVAVKDDFVLKLTGSGKGKGIVFGTDISTEAWMEYLTGLSHPEVSGLNYVIQRVARQPKFDVIVSSKSGKPIVEHNYVVGTFMMVDGKQLGNGCWRTGPGRICAISHGGSWMCSLVRDSNVAPVLATESEIPRITAYELKDTEDVTHVNAIDAALQKHGIMAVTLNFQDPDSTYLLKLVQSLQRHHAHGEPLTHSSTRGWFWDVKPTPKSIVAQHHARSETMEDFPWHTDCSYASEPPRFFGLHVLQADRCGGGTLSVVQLDNVLKFLTREAVETLSREEFRIEVPPEFENGTKSVIGSVLKPLGGSQGFTKEMKCRYRADIIHPLTEKATSALEELNAALGHARADKTDICLNLSPDMIPNGTVLLMDNGRWLHARNAVNDPERHLRRIRWDARKF
;
A
#
# COMPACT_ATOMS: atom_id res chain seq x y z
N MET A 1 -5.91 12.90 14.60
CA MET A 1 -4.44 12.95 14.55
C MET A 1 -4.03 14.03 13.57
N PRO A 2 -2.99 14.84 13.84
CA PRO A 2 -2.51 15.85 12.89
C PRO A 2 -2.24 15.19 11.53
N LYS A 3 -2.54 15.89 10.44
CA LYS A 3 -2.39 15.39 9.05
C LYS A 3 -0.91 15.17 8.63
N GLU A 4 0.05 15.40 9.53
CA GLU A 4 1.46 15.67 9.21
C GLU A 4 2.47 14.72 9.89
N THR A 5 2.03 13.67 10.57
CA THR A 5 2.93 12.78 11.34
C THR A 5 3.15 11.43 10.65
N PHE A 6 4.39 10.94 10.67
CA PHE A 6 4.71 9.53 10.36
C PHE A 6 4.09 8.62 11.42
N PHE A 7 3.31 7.63 11.00
CA PHE A 7 2.85 6.56 11.90
C PHE A 7 2.64 5.28 11.10
N GLN A 8 2.79 4.14 11.77
CA GLN A 8 2.44 2.86 11.17
C GLN A 8 0.95 2.56 11.37
N VAL A 9 0.32 2.06 10.32
CA VAL A 9 -1.10 1.72 10.30
C VAL A 9 -1.28 0.21 10.27
N SER A 10 -2.27 -0.30 10.98
CA SER A 10 -2.75 -1.66 10.78
C SER A 10 -3.78 -1.68 9.66
N LEU A 11 -3.61 -2.62 8.74
CA LEU A 11 -4.55 -2.99 7.71
C LEU A 11 -5.46 -4.16 8.14
N ASP A 12 -5.32 -4.68 9.37
CA ASP A 12 -6.32 -5.59 9.94
C ASP A 12 -7.62 -4.80 10.20
N ARG A 13 -8.76 -5.38 9.82
CA ARG A 13 -10.09 -4.76 9.94
C ARG A 13 -10.46 -4.44 11.40
N THR A 14 -9.75 -5.03 12.35
CA THR A 14 -9.86 -4.82 13.81
C THR A 14 -9.42 -3.41 14.24
N HIS A 15 -8.42 -2.82 13.59
CA HIS A 15 -7.79 -1.55 14.00
C HIS A 15 -8.13 -0.34 13.10
N ARG A 16 -9.03 -0.52 12.12
CA ARG A 16 -9.71 0.54 11.34
C ARG A 16 -8.79 1.62 10.73
N GLY A 17 -7.58 1.27 10.29
CA GLY A 17 -6.69 2.23 9.63
C GLY A 17 -6.18 3.37 10.51
N ALA A 18 -6.31 3.26 11.83
CA ALA A 18 -5.70 4.19 12.78
C ALA A 18 -4.22 3.85 13.03
N ALA A 19 -3.49 4.77 13.65
CA ALA A 19 -2.15 4.46 14.15
C ALA A 19 -2.22 3.21 15.03
N TYR A 20 -1.35 2.24 14.76
CA TYR A 20 -1.31 1.01 15.55
C TYR A 20 -1.07 1.36 17.02
N GLN A 21 -1.95 0.91 17.91
CA GLN A 21 -1.84 1.14 19.35
C GLN A 21 -1.47 -0.16 20.06
N ASN A 22 -0.45 -0.10 20.93
CA ASN A 22 -0.07 -1.21 21.79
C ASN A 22 -1.20 -1.50 22.79
N GLY A 23 -1.99 -2.53 22.50
CA GLY A 23 -3.08 -2.98 23.37
C GLY A 23 -3.47 -4.44 23.13
N ASP A 24 -3.19 -5.00 21.95
CA ASP A 24 -3.43 -6.41 21.66
C ASP A 24 -2.35 -7.32 22.24
N SER A 25 -2.74 -8.54 22.60
CA SER A 25 -1.92 -9.67 23.10
C SER A 25 -0.72 -10.07 22.21
N GLY A 26 -0.46 -9.33 21.13
CA GLY A 26 0.44 -9.67 20.02
C GLY A 26 -0.23 -10.52 18.94
N GLU A 27 -1.41 -11.10 19.22
CA GLU A 27 -2.13 -12.00 18.30
C GLU A 27 -2.62 -11.28 17.04
N GLY A 28 -3.14 -10.05 17.17
CA GLY A 28 -3.55 -9.23 16.02
C GLY A 28 -2.41 -8.94 15.05
N PHE A 29 -1.24 -8.55 15.58
CA PHE A 29 -0.05 -8.33 14.76
C PHE A 29 0.44 -9.62 14.09
N SER A 30 0.46 -10.75 14.81
CA SER A 30 0.87 -12.03 14.23
C SER A 30 -0.06 -12.46 13.10
N LYS A 31 -1.37 -12.32 13.28
CA LYS A 31 -2.37 -12.60 12.24
C LYS A 31 -2.20 -11.69 11.02
N GLU A 32 -1.96 -10.40 11.23
CA GLU A 32 -1.72 -9.44 10.15
C GLU A 32 -0.40 -9.73 9.41
N LEU A 33 0.65 -10.10 10.14
CA LEU A 33 1.93 -10.54 9.58
C LEU A 33 1.77 -11.80 8.72
N ASP A 34 1.00 -12.78 9.19
CA ASP A 34 0.71 -14.00 8.44
C ASP A 34 -0.11 -13.70 7.20
N GLN A 35 -1.17 -12.87 7.29
CA GLN A 35 -1.96 -12.45 6.14
C GLN A 35 -1.12 -11.69 5.11
N PHE A 36 -0.23 -10.80 5.56
CA PHE A 36 0.69 -10.08 4.69
C PHE A 36 1.63 -11.03 3.93
N ARG A 37 2.24 -12.00 4.64
CA ARG A 37 3.12 -13.02 4.05
C ARG A 37 2.38 -13.95 3.10
N ASP A 38 1.16 -14.33 3.43
CA ASP A 38 0.29 -15.13 2.56
C ASP A 38 -0.04 -14.39 1.27
N ASN A 39 -0.39 -13.10 1.37
CA ASN A 39 -0.67 -12.27 0.20
C ASN A 39 0.55 -12.08 -0.70
N LEU A 40 1.74 -11.89 -0.11
CA LEU A 40 3.01 -11.85 -0.85
C LEU A 40 3.29 -13.17 -1.57
N THR A 41 3.15 -14.31 -0.89
CA THR A 41 3.41 -15.64 -1.45
C THR A 41 2.40 -16.01 -2.53
N LYS A 42 1.13 -15.61 -2.38
CA LYS A 42 0.11 -15.74 -3.44
C LYS A 42 0.43 -14.91 -4.67
N SER A 43 1.03 -13.72 -4.50
CA SER A 43 1.46 -12.86 -5.61
C SER A 43 2.75 -13.38 -6.26
N CYS A 44 3.69 -13.86 -5.47
CA CYS A 44 4.98 -14.37 -5.90
C CYS A 44 5.34 -15.61 -5.08
N PRO A 45 5.03 -16.83 -5.56
CA PRO A 45 5.37 -18.06 -4.85
C PRO A 45 6.86 -18.25 -4.57
N GLN A 46 7.73 -17.57 -5.35
CA GLN A 46 9.18 -17.54 -5.14
C GLN A 46 9.65 -16.40 -4.23
N TRP A 47 8.74 -15.82 -3.43
CA TRP A 47 9.07 -14.74 -2.51
C TRP A 47 10.27 -15.12 -1.60
N PRO A 48 11.40 -14.39 -1.66
CA PRO A 48 12.60 -14.76 -0.91
C PRO A 48 12.34 -14.76 0.60
N PRO A 49 12.61 -15.86 1.33
CA PRO A 49 12.39 -15.91 2.78
C PRO A 49 13.13 -14.82 3.56
N SER A 50 14.29 -14.36 3.06
CA SER A 50 15.06 -13.25 3.61
C SER A 50 14.32 -11.92 3.62
N TYR A 51 13.36 -11.70 2.71
CA TYR A 51 12.49 -10.53 2.75
C TYR A 51 11.57 -10.55 3.97
N ASN A 52 11.06 -11.73 4.36
CA ASN A 52 10.09 -11.91 5.46
C ASN A 52 10.66 -11.73 6.86
N ILE A 53 11.97 -11.90 7.04
CA ILE A 53 12.62 -11.81 8.36
C ILE A 53 12.56 -10.38 8.91
N SER A 54 12.65 -9.39 8.01
CA SER A 54 12.79 -7.99 8.36
C SER A 54 11.64 -7.12 7.86
N ALA A 55 10.62 -7.71 7.22
CA ALA A 55 9.44 -6.97 6.74
C ALA A 55 8.48 -6.67 7.89
N SER A 56 8.01 -5.43 7.97
CA SER A 56 6.85 -5.07 8.77
C SER A 56 5.58 -5.18 7.93
N PRO A 57 4.49 -5.81 8.45
CA PRO A 57 3.22 -5.85 7.75
C PRO A 57 2.49 -4.50 7.83
N LEU A 58 2.91 -3.61 8.73
CA LEU A 58 2.31 -2.31 8.99
C LEU A 58 2.92 -1.26 8.05
N PRO A 59 2.17 -0.72 7.07
CA PRO A 59 2.66 0.33 6.22
C PRO A 59 2.94 1.61 7.00
N LEU A 60 3.91 2.39 6.53
CA LEU A 60 4.19 3.73 7.06
C LEU A 60 3.28 4.75 6.37
N VAL A 61 2.40 5.42 7.10
CA VAL A 61 1.58 6.50 6.54
C VAL A 61 2.41 7.77 6.49
N ILE A 62 2.53 8.36 5.30
CA ILE A 62 3.33 9.57 5.04
C ILE A 62 2.46 10.70 4.46
N PRO A 63 2.84 11.97 4.63
CA PRO A 63 2.13 13.09 4.01
C PRO A 63 2.23 13.05 2.48
N GLU A 64 1.14 13.36 1.78
CA GLU A 64 1.14 13.47 0.30
C GLU A 64 2.05 14.59 -0.19
N SER A 65 2.21 15.67 0.59
CA SER A 65 3.17 16.75 0.29
C SER A 65 4.61 16.24 0.21
N LEU A 66 4.98 15.26 1.03
CA LEU A 66 6.31 14.64 1.00
C LEU A 66 6.50 13.82 -0.28
N VAL A 67 5.49 13.08 -0.72
CA VAL A 67 5.54 12.34 -2.00
C VAL A 67 5.77 13.31 -3.16
N ASN A 68 4.95 14.37 -3.24
CA ASN A 68 5.08 15.38 -4.30
C ASN A 68 6.45 16.09 -4.26
N HIS A 69 6.97 16.37 -3.06
CA HIS A 69 8.28 16.97 -2.89
C HIS A 69 9.40 16.04 -3.39
N LEU A 70 9.35 14.76 -3.04
CA LEU A 70 10.30 13.75 -3.50
C LEU A 70 10.20 13.53 -5.02
N ASP A 71 9.01 13.63 -5.61
CA ASP A 71 8.80 13.60 -7.06
C ASP A 71 9.46 14.79 -7.76
N GLY A 72 9.29 16.00 -7.22
CA GLY A 72 9.99 17.17 -7.72
C GLY A 72 11.51 17.04 -7.60
N LEU A 73 11.99 16.56 -6.45
CA LEU A 73 13.41 16.39 -6.17
C LEU A 73 14.07 15.36 -7.10
N GLY A 74 13.46 14.18 -7.28
CA GLY A 74 14.00 13.13 -8.14
C GLY A 74 14.04 13.53 -9.62
N ASN A 75 12.97 14.14 -10.13
CA ASN A 75 12.93 14.65 -11.51
C ASN A 75 14.02 15.72 -11.75
N THR A 76 14.20 16.63 -10.79
CA THR A 76 15.22 17.67 -10.88
C THR A 76 16.64 17.09 -10.84
N LEU A 77 16.88 16.14 -9.93
CA LEU A 77 18.15 15.42 -9.83
C LEU A 77 18.47 14.69 -11.14
N CYS A 78 17.47 14.05 -11.74
CA CYS A 78 17.65 13.34 -13.01
C CYS A 78 18.11 14.26 -14.13
N ARG A 79 17.52 15.46 -14.27
CA ARG A 79 17.94 16.46 -15.26
C ARG A 79 19.38 16.90 -15.04
N ALA A 80 19.73 17.24 -13.79
CA ALA A 80 21.08 17.65 -13.42
C ALA A 80 22.11 16.57 -13.78
N ILE A 81 21.89 15.33 -13.32
CA ILE A 81 22.79 14.21 -13.57
C ILE A 81 22.87 13.88 -15.07
N THR A 82 21.75 13.93 -15.78
CA THR A 82 21.73 13.69 -17.23
C THR A 82 22.64 14.67 -17.95
N SER A 83 22.49 15.98 -17.69
CA SER A 83 23.33 17.01 -18.29
C SER A 83 24.81 16.76 -17.97
N ILE A 84 25.15 16.58 -16.69
CA ILE A 84 26.52 16.34 -16.23
C ILE A 84 27.15 15.12 -16.94
N VAL A 85 26.43 14.00 -17.03
CA VAL A 85 26.95 12.77 -17.65
C VAL A 85 27.13 12.93 -19.17
N GLU A 86 26.22 13.62 -19.86
CA GLU A 86 26.32 13.83 -21.31
C GLU A 86 27.47 14.74 -21.72
N ARG A 87 27.88 15.66 -20.84
CA ARG A 87 29.00 16.56 -21.07
C ARG A 87 30.25 16.20 -20.26
N TRP A 88 30.29 14.99 -19.70
CA TRP A 88 31.34 14.50 -18.78
C TRP A 88 32.76 14.70 -19.32
N TRP A 89 32.96 14.44 -20.62
CA TRP A 89 34.25 14.53 -21.28
C TRP A 89 34.46 15.81 -22.09
N THR A 90 33.37 16.51 -22.44
CA THR A 90 33.38 17.63 -23.38
C THR A 90 33.43 18.99 -22.69
N ASP A 91 32.91 19.10 -21.46
CA ASP A 91 33.04 20.34 -20.69
C ASP A 91 34.42 20.47 -20.02
N GLN A 92 35.27 21.26 -20.65
CA GLN A 92 36.61 21.58 -20.16
C GLN A 92 36.60 22.50 -18.94
N ALA A 93 35.59 23.35 -18.78
CA ALA A 93 35.49 24.28 -17.67
C ALA A 93 35.09 23.56 -16.39
N ALA A 94 34.06 22.70 -16.44
CA ALA A 94 33.64 21.91 -15.29
C ALA A 94 34.65 20.82 -14.91
N SER A 95 35.41 20.30 -15.89
CA SER A 95 36.52 19.37 -15.70
C SER A 95 36.18 18.16 -14.80
N PHE A 96 35.01 17.55 -15.02
CA PHE A 96 34.48 16.45 -14.18
C PHE A 96 35.46 15.31 -13.90
N PRO A 97 36.24 14.80 -14.87
CA PRO A 97 37.16 13.70 -14.62
C PRO A 97 38.25 14.03 -13.58
N ARG A 98 38.60 15.31 -13.40
CA ARG A 98 39.54 15.73 -12.36
C ARG A 98 38.91 15.79 -10.97
N ARG A 99 37.63 16.16 -10.88
CA ARG A 99 36.88 16.23 -9.61
C ARG A 99 36.39 14.87 -9.14
N MET A 100 36.19 13.95 -10.08
CA MET A 100 35.77 12.57 -9.83
C MET A 100 36.61 11.59 -10.67
N PRO A 101 37.91 11.41 -10.33
CA PRO A 101 38.77 10.50 -11.06
C PRO A 101 38.25 9.06 -10.98
N LEU A 102 38.32 8.36 -12.10
CA LEU A 102 37.88 6.98 -12.26
C LEU A 102 39.08 6.03 -12.22
N LEU A 103 38.83 4.75 -11.96
CA LEU A 103 39.88 3.75 -12.13
C LEU A 103 40.24 3.63 -13.63
N PRO A 104 41.51 3.35 -13.98
CA PRO A 104 41.95 3.33 -15.37
C PRO A 104 41.09 2.43 -16.28
N HIS A 105 40.68 1.25 -15.79
CA HIS A 105 39.82 0.35 -16.56
C HIS A 105 38.41 0.91 -16.79
N GLN A 106 37.86 1.68 -15.85
CA GLN A 106 36.54 2.32 -15.96
C GLN A 106 36.61 3.48 -16.95
N GLU A 107 37.62 4.33 -16.81
CA GLU A 107 37.85 5.45 -17.73
C GLU A 107 38.05 4.96 -19.17
N GLN A 108 38.81 3.88 -19.37
CA GLN A 108 39.02 3.29 -20.70
C GLN A 108 37.69 2.91 -21.37
N VAL A 109 36.78 2.27 -20.63
CA VAL A 109 35.46 1.87 -21.17
C VAL A 109 34.58 3.08 -21.40
N LEU A 110 34.51 4.03 -20.46
CA LEU A 110 33.66 5.22 -20.63
C LEU A 110 34.15 6.17 -21.72
N ARG A 111 35.47 6.30 -21.93
CA ARG A 111 36.03 7.04 -23.08
C ARG A 111 35.73 6.35 -24.40
N TRP A 112 35.76 5.01 -24.42
CA TRP A 112 35.33 4.27 -25.60
C TRP A 112 33.85 4.53 -25.92
N ILE A 113 32.97 4.57 -24.90
CA ILE A 113 31.54 4.92 -25.08
C ILE A 113 31.39 6.30 -25.73
N GLU A 114 32.16 7.30 -25.29
CA GLU A 114 32.09 8.66 -25.88
C GLU A 114 32.71 8.74 -27.29
N GLY A 115 33.70 7.89 -27.59
CA GLY A 115 34.36 7.81 -28.88
C GLY A 115 33.70 6.83 -29.83
N GLU A 116 34.35 5.68 -30.05
CA GLU A 116 33.95 4.66 -31.02
C GLU A 116 32.58 4.02 -30.70
N GLY A 117 32.28 3.84 -29.41
CA GLY A 117 31.06 3.22 -28.91
C GLY A 117 29.81 4.09 -29.09
N LYS A 118 29.96 5.39 -29.38
CA LYS A 118 28.84 6.35 -29.53
C LYS A 118 27.86 5.95 -30.66
N LYS A 119 28.30 5.11 -31.60
CA LYS A 119 27.48 4.59 -32.70
C LYS A 119 26.58 3.42 -32.30
N THR A 120 26.90 2.74 -31.20
CA THR A 120 26.23 1.49 -30.78
C THR A 120 25.62 1.59 -29.39
N VAL A 121 26.21 2.38 -28.49
CA VAL A 121 25.66 2.66 -27.17
C VAL A 121 24.70 3.85 -27.28
N PRO A 122 23.43 3.72 -26.82
CA PRO A 122 22.47 4.81 -26.87
C PRO A 122 22.95 6.07 -26.14
N PRO A 123 22.50 7.27 -26.53
CA PRO A 123 22.70 8.49 -25.74
C PRO A 123 22.22 8.30 -24.30
N PHE A 124 22.94 8.86 -23.33
CA PHE A 124 22.62 8.66 -21.91
C PHE A 124 21.20 9.12 -21.59
N ALA A 125 20.75 10.25 -22.16
CA ALA A 125 19.40 10.74 -21.96
C ALA A 125 18.27 9.83 -22.47
N THR A 126 18.58 8.79 -23.26
CA THR A 126 17.59 7.85 -23.79
C THR A 126 17.58 6.50 -23.08
N GLN A 127 18.69 6.13 -22.42
CA GLN A 127 18.82 4.89 -21.68
C GLN A 127 19.72 5.12 -20.46
N ARG A 128 19.09 5.49 -19.33
CA ARG A 128 19.79 5.79 -18.07
C ARG A 128 19.88 4.58 -17.16
N GLY A 129 19.04 3.56 -17.38
CA GLY A 129 18.89 2.44 -16.46
C GLY A 129 18.06 2.85 -15.23
N SER A 130 18.32 2.24 -14.09
CA SER A 130 17.51 2.41 -12.88
C SER A 130 18.30 2.89 -11.68
N TRP A 131 17.74 3.85 -10.95
CA TRP A 131 18.38 4.48 -9.80
C TRP A 131 17.45 4.41 -8.60
N ARG A 132 18.07 4.20 -7.44
CA ARG A 132 17.39 4.24 -6.14
C ARG A 132 18.10 5.21 -5.19
N PRO A 133 17.73 6.50 -5.19
CA PRO A 133 18.21 7.42 -4.18
C PRO A 133 17.67 7.10 -2.79
N ASP A 134 18.55 7.17 -1.79
CA ASP A 134 18.20 6.99 -0.38
C ASP A 134 18.27 8.36 0.32
N PHE A 135 17.28 8.68 1.15
CA PHE A 135 17.17 9.99 1.81
C PHE A 135 16.93 9.88 3.31
N LEU A 136 17.35 10.93 4.01
CA LEU A 136 17.26 11.12 5.46
C LEU A 136 16.51 12.42 5.74
N PHE A 137 16.01 12.62 6.96
CA PHE A 137 15.48 13.92 7.39
C PHE A 137 16.53 14.71 8.18
N ASN A 138 16.53 16.03 8.08
CA ASN A 138 17.36 16.85 8.95
C ASN A 138 16.47 17.72 9.85
N ALA A 139 16.67 17.64 11.17
CA ALA A 139 15.94 18.50 12.10
C ALA A 139 16.40 19.97 11.93
N PRO A 140 15.49 20.96 11.97
CA PRO A 140 15.88 22.36 11.97
C PRO A 140 16.78 22.70 13.17
N GLU A 141 17.87 23.43 12.95
CA GLU A 141 18.83 23.80 14.00
C GLU A 141 18.25 24.73 15.08
N THR A 142 17.06 25.30 14.85
CA THR A 142 16.34 26.20 15.78
C THR A 142 14.99 25.62 16.19
N VAL A 143 14.99 24.67 17.13
CA VAL A 143 13.82 24.40 17.97
C VAL A 143 14.21 24.62 19.42
N SER A 144 14.12 25.88 19.84
CA SER A 144 13.94 26.23 21.25
C SER A 144 12.75 25.45 21.81
N GLN A 145 12.96 24.84 22.97
CA GLN A 145 12.00 24.08 23.79
C GLN A 145 10.54 24.56 23.70
N SER A 146 9.81 24.10 22.69
CA SER A 146 8.35 24.20 22.59
C SER A 146 7.79 22.79 22.63
N THR A 147 6.93 22.54 23.60
CA THR A 147 6.25 21.27 23.94
C THR A 147 5.21 20.82 22.91
N THR A 148 5.46 21.05 21.61
CA THR A 148 4.60 20.60 20.52
C THR A 148 5.29 19.46 19.77
N THR A 149 4.75 18.25 19.92
CA THR A 149 5.16 16.97 19.30
C THR A 149 5.03 16.90 17.76
N ASN A 150 4.92 18.03 17.07
CA ASN A 150 4.83 18.09 15.60
C ASN A 150 6.16 18.55 15.01
N HIS A 151 7.06 17.59 14.77
CA HIS A 151 8.22 17.84 13.90
C HIS A 151 7.71 17.94 12.46
N LEU A 152 7.61 19.16 11.91
CA LEU A 152 7.35 19.38 10.50
C LEU A 152 8.50 18.78 9.67
N LEU A 153 8.20 17.72 8.91
CA LEU A 153 9.17 16.93 8.15
C LEU A 153 9.28 17.44 6.72
N GLU A 154 9.78 18.65 6.57
CA GLU A 154 9.78 19.35 5.27
C GLU A 154 11.11 19.24 4.50
N ASN A 155 12.13 18.58 5.04
CA ASN A 155 13.48 18.61 4.47
C ASN A 155 14.14 17.23 4.30
N PRO A 156 13.68 16.40 3.35
CA PRO A 156 14.37 15.17 2.98
C PRO A 156 15.68 15.50 2.24
N GLN A 157 16.77 14.85 2.64
CA GLN A 157 18.10 15.01 2.04
C GLN A 157 18.60 13.68 1.49
N ILE A 158 18.84 13.64 0.18
CA ILE A 158 19.45 12.50 -0.51
C ILE A 158 20.88 12.35 0.01
N CYS A 159 21.18 11.18 0.55
CA CYS A 159 22.48 10.89 1.14
C CYS A 159 23.33 9.92 0.32
N GLU A 160 22.71 9.17 -0.60
CA GLU A 160 23.37 8.34 -1.62
C GLU A 160 22.42 7.99 -2.78
N ILE A 161 23.01 7.59 -3.93
CA ILE A 161 22.28 7.04 -5.08
C ILE A 161 22.72 5.60 -5.31
N ASN A 162 21.80 4.65 -5.16
CA ASN A 162 22.05 3.25 -5.45
C ASN A 162 21.68 2.95 -6.91
N ALA A 163 22.68 2.80 -7.78
CA ALA A 163 22.45 2.54 -9.21
C ALA A 163 23.31 1.39 -9.79
N ARG A 164 24.15 0.75 -8.96
CA ARG A 164 24.94 -0.43 -9.36
C ARG A 164 24.06 -1.65 -9.63
N PHE A 165 23.11 -1.91 -8.76
CA PHE A 165 22.22 -3.08 -8.85
C PHE A 165 20.84 -2.63 -9.31
N MET A 166 20.54 -2.96 -10.55
CA MET A 166 19.42 -2.44 -11.32
C MET A 166 18.04 -2.66 -10.66
N PHE A 167 17.81 -3.82 -10.04
CA PHE A 167 16.48 -4.20 -9.56
C PHE A 167 16.20 -3.82 -8.10
N ASN A 168 17.22 -3.38 -7.37
CA ASN A 168 17.23 -3.32 -5.91
C ASN A 168 16.05 -2.53 -5.33
N ALA A 169 15.14 -3.22 -4.61
CA ALA A 169 13.91 -2.74 -4.00
C ALA A 169 12.73 -2.40 -4.92
N PHE A 170 12.85 -2.50 -6.24
CA PHE A 170 11.75 -2.18 -7.17
C PHE A 170 10.63 -3.23 -7.14
N PHE A 171 10.98 -4.51 -7.34
CA PHE A 171 9.99 -5.58 -7.38
C PHE A 171 9.51 -5.94 -5.98
N GLY A 172 10.40 -5.87 -4.98
CA GLY A 172 10.03 -5.99 -3.57
C GLY A 172 8.96 -4.99 -3.16
N ALA A 173 9.11 -3.72 -3.55
CA ALA A 173 8.09 -2.70 -3.33
C ALA A 173 6.80 -3.02 -4.12
N ALA A 174 6.89 -3.31 -5.42
CA ALA A 174 5.73 -3.61 -6.26
C ALA A 174 4.85 -4.73 -5.69
N PHE A 175 5.45 -5.88 -5.35
CA PHE A 175 4.71 -7.01 -4.74
C PHE A 175 4.17 -6.68 -3.35
N THR A 176 4.88 -5.86 -2.56
CA THR A 176 4.39 -5.39 -1.25
C THR A 176 3.14 -4.52 -1.40
N HIS A 177 3.12 -3.63 -2.38
CA HIS A 177 1.94 -2.80 -2.66
C HIS A 177 0.76 -3.62 -3.21
N GLU A 178 1.00 -4.66 -4.03
CA GLU A 178 -0.04 -5.65 -4.38
C GLU A 178 -0.57 -6.37 -3.13
N ALA A 179 0.30 -6.73 -2.19
CA ALA A 179 -0.10 -7.39 -0.95
C ALA A 179 -0.94 -6.46 -0.06
N TYR A 180 -0.54 -5.19 0.10
CA TYR A 180 -1.34 -4.19 0.82
C TYR A 180 -2.70 -3.98 0.15
N GLN A 181 -2.76 -3.93 -1.18
CA GLN A 181 -4.04 -3.81 -1.90
C GLN A 181 -4.97 -4.99 -1.60
N LYS A 182 -4.45 -6.22 -1.54
CA LYS A 182 -5.22 -7.40 -1.13
C LYS A 182 -5.65 -7.35 0.34
N MET A 183 -5.00 -6.54 1.17
CA MET A 183 -5.43 -6.25 2.55
C MET A 183 -6.47 -5.12 2.61
N GLY A 184 -6.81 -4.49 1.48
CA GLY A 184 -7.92 -3.54 1.34
C GLY A 184 -7.61 -2.16 1.93
N TYR A 185 -6.39 -1.64 1.73
CA TYR A 185 -6.00 -0.35 2.30
C TYR A 185 -6.94 0.81 1.88
N GLU A 186 -7.57 0.69 0.71
CA GLU A 186 -8.49 1.68 0.16
C GLU A 186 -9.68 1.92 1.09
N SER A 187 -10.16 0.88 1.78
CA SER A 187 -11.25 0.97 2.77
C SER A 187 -10.91 1.85 3.97
N PHE A 188 -9.63 2.15 4.19
CA PHE A 188 -9.16 3.04 5.25
C PHE A 188 -8.92 4.49 4.79
N GLY A 189 -9.35 4.85 3.58
CA GLY A 189 -9.06 6.18 2.99
C GLY A 189 -7.57 6.39 2.72
N LEU A 190 -6.84 5.30 2.50
CA LEU A 190 -5.44 5.31 2.11
C LEU A 190 -5.33 5.03 0.62
N LYS A 191 -4.25 5.53 0.02
CA LYS A 191 -3.83 5.17 -1.33
C LYS A 191 -2.36 4.82 -1.35
N SER A 192 -1.99 4.00 -2.32
CA SER A 192 -0.58 3.68 -2.56
C SER A 192 0.11 4.82 -3.31
N PRO A 193 1.26 5.34 -2.83
CA PRO A 193 2.11 6.24 -3.62
C PRO A 193 2.91 5.52 -4.72
N VAL A 194 2.77 4.19 -4.81
CA VAL A 194 3.43 3.33 -5.82
C VAL A 194 2.38 2.52 -6.55
N GLU A 195 2.37 2.60 -7.87
CA GLU A 195 1.57 1.72 -8.71
C GLU A 195 2.45 0.59 -9.23
N ALA A 196 2.23 -0.63 -8.71
CA ALA A 196 3.00 -1.82 -9.11
C ALA A 196 3.02 -2.01 -10.64
N SER A 197 1.90 -1.76 -11.31
CA SER A 197 1.76 -1.81 -12.77
C SER A 197 2.73 -0.86 -13.50
N LYS A 198 2.99 0.34 -12.97
CA LYS A 198 3.95 1.30 -13.55
C LYS A 198 5.38 0.80 -13.42
N ILE A 199 5.73 0.15 -12.30
CA ILE A 199 7.05 -0.47 -12.14
C ILE A 199 7.25 -1.58 -13.16
N TYR A 200 6.27 -2.50 -13.27
CA TYR A 200 6.34 -3.58 -14.24
C TYR A 200 6.41 -3.07 -15.69
N ALA A 201 5.61 -2.07 -16.03
CA ALA A 201 5.63 -1.43 -17.34
C ALA A 201 6.98 -0.80 -17.64
N ALA A 202 7.57 -0.04 -16.70
CA ALA A 202 8.85 0.62 -16.89
C ALA A 202 9.99 -0.37 -17.20
N PHE A 203 10.05 -1.49 -16.48
CA PHE A 203 11.03 -2.53 -16.81
C PHE A 203 10.68 -3.25 -18.12
N LYS A 204 9.40 -3.50 -18.41
CA LYS A 204 9.00 -4.16 -19.67
C LYS A 204 9.32 -3.29 -20.90
N GLU A 205 9.20 -1.97 -20.79
CA GLU A 205 9.59 -1.01 -21.83
C GLU A 205 11.11 -1.02 -22.09
N MET A 206 11.92 -1.32 -21.08
CA MET A 206 13.38 -1.30 -21.18
C MET A 206 13.96 -2.51 -21.95
N PHE A 207 13.31 -3.67 -21.85
CA PHE A 207 13.74 -4.91 -22.50
C PHE A 207 13.00 -5.13 -23.83
N ASP A 208 13.69 -5.72 -24.81
CA ASP A 208 13.06 -6.23 -26.01
C ASP A 208 12.35 -7.55 -25.68
N ILE A 209 11.03 -7.52 -25.57
CA ILE A 209 10.22 -8.68 -25.16
C ILE A 209 10.28 -9.84 -26.17
N ASN A 210 10.79 -9.62 -27.38
CA ASN A 210 10.91 -10.66 -28.41
C ASN A 210 12.27 -11.38 -28.34
N LYS A 211 13.16 -11.00 -27.42
CA LYS A 211 14.50 -11.59 -27.29
C LYS A 211 14.74 -12.14 -25.88
N PRO A 212 15.60 -13.17 -25.73
CA PRO A 212 15.99 -13.67 -24.42
C PRO A 212 16.62 -12.57 -23.55
N ILE A 213 16.25 -12.54 -22.26
CA ILE A 213 16.81 -11.62 -21.26
C ILE A 213 17.87 -12.37 -20.45
N HIS A 214 19.12 -11.90 -20.50
CA HIS A 214 20.21 -12.49 -19.73
C HIS A 214 20.47 -11.67 -18.45
N LEU A 215 20.48 -12.35 -17.31
CA LEU A 215 20.76 -11.79 -16.00
C LEU A 215 22.19 -12.18 -15.60
N LEU A 216 23.16 -11.28 -15.81
CA LEU A 216 24.56 -11.53 -15.50
C LEU A 216 24.83 -11.28 -14.02
N LYS A 217 25.09 -12.37 -13.29
CA LYS A 217 25.16 -12.38 -11.83
C LYS A 217 26.32 -13.25 -11.34
N SER A 218 26.92 -12.84 -10.23
CA SER A 218 27.97 -13.59 -9.54
C SER A 218 27.72 -13.63 -8.02
N SER A 219 28.49 -12.91 -7.21
CA SER A 219 28.53 -13.12 -5.75
C SER A 219 27.47 -12.38 -4.94
N GLU A 220 26.90 -11.28 -5.45
CA GLU A 220 25.79 -10.61 -4.77
C GLU A 220 24.58 -11.55 -4.75
N PHE A 221 23.92 -11.69 -3.60
CA PHE A 221 22.73 -12.55 -3.49
C PHE A 221 21.55 -11.98 -4.28
N GLY A 222 21.32 -10.65 -4.19
CA GLY A 222 20.33 -9.89 -4.95
C GLY A 222 18.90 -10.38 -4.73
N LEU A 223 18.07 -9.70 -3.93
CA LEU A 223 16.71 -10.19 -3.68
C LEU A 223 15.77 -9.94 -4.87
N ASP A 224 15.79 -8.72 -5.40
CA ASP A 224 14.88 -8.31 -6.47
C ASP A 224 15.18 -8.92 -7.83
N ILE A 225 16.41 -9.37 -8.11
CA ILE A 225 16.70 -9.99 -9.41
C ILE A 225 15.89 -11.28 -9.61
N HIS A 226 15.64 -12.03 -8.53
CA HIS A 226 14.83 -13.24 -8.57
C HIS A 226 13.34 -12.91 -8.66
N LEU A 227 12.91 -11.82 -8.05
CA LEU A 227 11.53 -11.31 -8.19
C LEU A 227 11.25 -10.80 -9.61
N PHE A 228 12.22 -10.11 -10.23
CA PHE A 228 12.21 -9.72 -11.63
C PHE A 228 12.12 -10.96 -12.53
N GLU A 229 13.00 -11.94 -12.32
CA GLU A 229 13.01 -13.19 -13.09
C GLU A 229 11.65 -13.89 -13.03
N TYR A 230 11.11 -14.06 -11.82
CA TYR A 230 9.82 -14.69 -11.60
C TYR A 230 8.71 -13.93 -12.34
N TYR A 231 8.64 -12.60 -12.19
CA TYR A 231 7.61 -11.80 -12.83
C TYR A 231 7.67 -11.92 -14.36
N PHE A 232 8.85 -11.76 -14.96
CA PHE A 232 9.02 -11.76 -16.41
C PHE A 232 8.80 -13.16 -17.00
N ARG A 233 9.24 -14.21 -16.32
CA ARG A 233 9.05 -15.59 -16.78
C ARG A 233 7.61 -16.06 -16.62
N GLU A 234 7.05 -15.93 -15.42
CA GLU A 234 5.76 -16.54 -15.06
C GLU A 234 4.57 -15.66 -15.43
N ARG A 235 4.66 -14.33 -15.22
CA ARG A 235 3.54 -13.42 -15.52
C ARG A 235 3.59 -12.83 -16.93
N CYS A 236 4.77 -12.77 -17.55
CA CYS A 236 4.91 -12.24 -18.92
C CYS A 236 5.25 -13.31 -19.97
N GLY A 237 5.57 -14.56 -19.59
CA GLY A 237 5.93 -15.62 -20.53
C GLY A 237 7.25 -15.41 -21.26
N LEU A 238 8.16 -14.61 -20.70
CA LEU A 238 9.43 -14.24 -21.35
C LEU A 238 10.56 -15.21 -21.00
N LYS A 239 11.47 -15.44 -21.93
CA LYS A 239 12.69 -16.23 -21.68
C LYS A 239 13.69 -15.37 -20.90
N VAL A 240 13.83 -15.66 -19.61
CA VAL A 240 14.79 -15.01 -18.71
C VAL A 240 15.79 -16.05 -18.20
N GLN A 241 17.08 -15.74 -18.23
CA GLN A 241 18.12 -16.69 -17.86
C GLN A 241 19.24 -16.04 -17.05
N PHE A 242 19.56 -16.64 -15.90
CA PHE A 242 20.78 -16.33 -15.17
C PHE A 242 22.01 -16.87 -15.89
N ILE A 243 23.03 -16.02 -16.03
CA ILE A 243 24.35 -16.37 -16.55
C ILE A 243 25.44 -15.83 -15.61
N LYS A 244 26.60 -16.47 -15.64
CA LYS A 244 27.78 -16.10 -14.87
C LYS A 244 28.88 -15.50 -15.75
N PRO A 245 29.78 -14.66 -15.20
CA PRO A 245 30.93 -14.12 -15.92
C PRO A 245 31.75 -15.18 -16.69
N GLU A 246 31.97 -16.36 -16.09
CA GLU A 246 32.82 -17.41 -16.67
C GLU A 246 32.18 -18.09 -17.88
N GLN A 247 30.87 -17.90 -18.10
CA GLN A 247 30.14 -18.44 -19.25
C GLN A 247 30.27 -17.54 -20.48
N LEU A 248 30.68 -16.28 -20.34
CA LEU A 248 30.74 -15.34 -21.44
C LEU A 248 31.92 -15.62 -22.38
N ARG A 249 31.69 -15.47 -23.69
CA ARG A 249 32.70 -15.54 -24.74
C ARG A 249 32.50 -14.38 -25.73
N LEU A 250 33.61 -13.83 -26.21
CA LEU A 250 33.61 -12.93 -27.36
C LEU A 250 33.90 -13.74 -28.61
N ILE A 251 32.98 -13.70 -29.57
CA ILE A 251 33.14 -14.38 -30.86
C ILE A 251 33.28 -13.32 -31.95
N PRO A 252 34.37 -13.34 -32.76
CA PRO A 252 34.55 -12.43 -33.87
C PRO A 252 33.38 -12.52 -34.86
N ASN A 253 32.78 -11.38 -35.19
CA ASN A 253 31.77 -11.34 -36.25
C ASN A 253 32.47 -11.34 -37.62
N ARG A 254 32.04 -12.24 -38.51
CA ARG A 254 32.60 -12.38 -39.87
C ARG A 254 32.11 -11.29 -40.82
N ALA A 255 31.10 -10.50 -40.44
CA ALA A 255 30.64 -9.36 -41.22
C ALA A 255 31.63 -8.19 -41.11
N TRP A 256 32.07 -7.68 -42.27
CA TRP A 256 33.09 -6.64 -42.36
C TRP A 256 32.64 -5.36 -41.64
N GLY A 257 33.40 -4.92 -40.63
CA GLY A 257 33.13 -3.69 -39.88
C GLY A 257 32.25 -3.84 -38.63
N SER A 258 31.78 -5.04 -38.31
CA SER A 258 31.08 -5.32 -37.05
C SER A 258 32.04 -5.79 -35.96
N GLY A 259 31.88 -5.27 -34.74
CA GLY A 259 32.65 -5.69 -33.56
C GLY A 259 32.35 -7.13 -33.12
N PRO A 260 33.09 -7.66 -32.14
CA PRO A 260 32.83 -8.99 -31.60
C PRO A 260 31.42 -9.08 -31.01
N THR A 261 30.82 -10.26 -31.11
CA THR A 261 29.49 -10.58 -30.56
C THR A 261 29.64 -11.31 -29.24
N VAL A 262 28.72 -11.07 -28.30
CA VAL A 262 28.73 -11.68 -26.97
C VAL A 262 27.87 -12.95 -26.98
N TRP A 263 28.45 -14.03 -26.47
CA TRP A 263 27.80 -15.34 -26.38
C TRP A 263 27.96 -15.91 -24.96
N CYS A 264 27.04 -16.76 -24.54
CA CYS A 264 27.14 -17.48 -23.27
C CYS A 264 27.08 -19.00 -23.48
N ALA A 265 27.95 -19.74 -22.80
CA ALA A 265 27.95 -21.20 -22.78
C ALA A 265 26.72 -21.74 -22.02
N VAL A 266 26.00 -22.68 -22.63
CA VAL A 266 24.76 -23.29 -22.10
C VAL A 266 25.02 -24.76 -21.74
N PRO A 267 24.60 -25.24 -20.56
CA PRO A 267 24.74 -26.65 -20.19
C PRO A 267 23.91 -27.57 -21.11
N THR A 268 24.51 -28.66 -21.61
CA THR A 268 23.91 -29.62 -22.55
C THR A 268 22.61 -30.27 -22.03
N ALA A 269 22.44 -30.36 -20.70
CA ALA A 269 21.28 -30.96 -20.04
C ALA A 269 19.99 -30.13 -20.09
N LYS A 270 20.01 -28.88 -20.58
CA LYS A 270 18.85 -27.98 -20.67
C LYS A 270 18.17 -27.96 -22.04
N ILE A 271 18.55 -28.87 -22.96
CA ILE A 271 18.04 -28.89 -24.33
C ILE A 271 16.86 -29.88 -24.39
N ALA A 272 15.64 -29.35 -24.51
CA ALA A 272 14.49 -30.17 -24.83
C ALA A 272 14.63 -30.70 -26.27
N PRO A 273 14.23 -31.96 -26.57
CA PRO A 273 14.32 -32.51 -27.93
C PRO A 273 13.50 -31.71 -28.96
N GLU A 274 12.50 -30.97 -28.51
CA GLU A 274 11.58 -30.14 -29.31
C GLU A 274 12.21 -28.82 -29.82
N ASP A 275 13.35 -28.40 -29.23
CA ASP A 275 14.09 -27.17 -29.56
C ASP A 275 15.04 -27.33 -30.77
N THR A 276 15.03 -28.48 -31.45
CA THR A 276 16.06 -28.85 -32.43
C THR A 276 15.78 -28.39 -33.86
N GLU A 277 14.53 -28.03 -34.20
CA GLU A 277 14.17 -27.72 -35.60
C GLU A 277 14.17 -26.22 -35.98
N ASP A 278 14.00 -25.28 -35.03
CA ASP A 278 13.84 -23.83 -35.32
C ASP A 278 15.06 -22.93 -35.02
N VAL A 279 16.23 -23.49 -34.65
CA VAL A 279 17.25 -22.74 -33.87
C VAL A 279 18.65 -22.65 -34.52
N LYS A 280 18.76 -22.32 -35.81
CA LYS A 280 20.08 -22.20 -36.48
C LYS A 280 20.75 -20.81 -36.42
N ASP A 281 19.99 -19.73 -36.18
CA ASP A 281 20.55 -18.37 -36.30
C ASP A 281 21.13 -17.76 -35.00
N TRP A 282 20.86 -18.36 -33.84
CA TRP A 282 21.20 -17.79 -32.51
C TRP A 282 21.89 -18.78 -31.56
N ARG A 283 22.25 -19.98 -32.05
CA ARG A 283 23.06 -20.96 -31.33
C ARG A 283 24.32 -21.33 -32.14
N LEU A 284 25.44 -21.49 -31.45
CA LEU A 284 26.70 -21.98 -32.02
C LEU A 284 27.16 -23.22 -31.27
N ILE A 285 27.78 -24.15 -31.96
CA ILE A 285 28.43 -25.32 -31.36
C ILE A 285 29.92 -25.20 -31.64
N SER A 286 30.76 -25.22 -30.60
CA SER A 286 32.21 -25.24 -30.80
C SER A 286 32.69 -26.58 -31.36
N PRO A 287 33.91 -26.65 -31.93
CA PRO A 287 34.52 -27.91 -32.32
C PRO A 287 34.57 -28.95 -31.19
N GLU A 288 34.66 -28.49 -29.94
CA GLU A 288 34.68 -29.31 -28.72
C GLU A 288 33.29 -29.74 -28.24
N GLY A 289 32.23 -29.32 -28.94
CA GLY A 289 30.84 -29.67 -28.63
C GLY A 289 30.17 -28.77 -27.59
N GLU A 290 30.79 -27.66 -27.18
CA GLU A 290 30.14 -26.68 -26.30
C GLU A 290 29.06 -25.91 -27.07
N ILE A 291 27.92 -25.66 -26.43
CA ILE A 291 26.79 -24.96 -27.04
C ILE A 291 26.75 -23.53 -26.49
N PHE A 292 26.67 -22.57 -27.40
CA PHE A 292 26.61 -21.15 -27.09
C PHE A 292 25.28 -20.57 -27.55
N GLU A 293 24.71 -19.68 -26.74
CA GLU A 293 23.59 -18.83 -27.10
C GLU A 293 24.05 -17.37 -27.20
N GLN A 294 23.55 -16.63 -28.18
CA GLN A 294 23.89 -15.22 -28.33
C GLN A 294 23.23 -14.38 -27.23
N VAL A 295 24.01 -13.48 -26.63
CA VAL A 295 23.48 -12.49 -25.68
C VAL A 295 22.99 -11.27 -26.46
N HIS A 296 21.68 -11.05 -26.46
CA HIS A 296 21.06 -9.92 -27.16
C HIS A 296 20.80 -8.70 -26.27
N GLN A 297 20.57 -8.94 -24.98
CA GLN A 297 20.35 -7.93 -23.97
C GLN A 297 20.72 -8.50 -22.60
N VAL A 298 21.27 -7.66 -21.74
CA VAL A 298 21.79 -8.08 -20.44
C VAL A 298 21.46 -7.08 -19.34
N ALA A 299 21.14 -7.59 -18.16
CA ALA A 299 21.12 -6.83 -16.92
C ALA A 299 22.29 -7.27 -16.04
N LEU A 300 23.03 -6.32 -15.48
CA LEU A 300 24.21 -6.57 -14.66
C LEU A 300 23.85 -6.51 -13.18
N GLU A 301 24.22 -7.56 -12.44
CA GLU A 301 24.21 -7.57 -10.98
C GLU A 301 25.56 -8.09 -10.47
N LEU A 302 26.58 -7.25 -10.65
CA LEU A 302 27.98 -7.54 -10.37
C LEU A 302 28.58 -6.46 -9.46
N HIS A 303 29.45 -6.86 -8.56
CA HIS A 303 30.34 -5.96 -7.82
C HIS A 303 31.37 -5.33 -8.76
N GLN A 304 31.94 -4.18 -8.36
CA GLN A 304 32.93 -3.47 -9.18
C GLN A 304 34.16 -4.32 -9.51
N SER A 305 34.64 -5.13 -8.56
CA SER A 305 35.76 -6.04 -8.81
C SER A 305 35.41 -7.14 -9.82
N GLU A 306 34.15 -7.58 -9.85
CA GLU A 306 33.68 -8.58 -10.82
C GLU A 306 33.54 -7.97 -12.22
N LEU A 307 33.08 -6.72 -12.32
CA LEU A 307 33.11 -5.96 -13.57
C LEU A 307 34.54 -5.76 -14.08
N GLU A 308 35.47 -5.40 -13.20
CA GLU A 308 36.90 -5.27 -13.54
C GLU A 308 37.47 -6.58 -14.08
N SER A 309 37.07 -7.72 -13.48
CA SER A 309 37.55 -9.06 -13.86
C SER A 309 37.08 -9.52 -15.24
N LEU A 310 36.01 -8.91 -15.79
CA LEU A 310 35.56 -9.19 -17.16
C LEU A 310 36.54 -8.65 -18.22
N GLY A 311 37.35 -7.64 -17.87
CA GLY A 311 38.25 -6.97 -18.81
C GLY A 311 37.53 -5.98 -19.75
N ALA A 312 38.31 -5.03 -20.28
CA ALA A 312 37.78 -3.91 -21.04
C ALA A 312 37.05 -4.34 -22.33
N ASP A 313 37.54 -5.35 -23.03
CA ASP A 313 36.95 -5.76 -24.32
C ASP A 313 35.57 -6.41 -24.15
N MET A 314 35.39 -7.21 -23.08
CA MET A 314 34.08 -7.75 -22.73
C MET A 314 33.12 -6.63 -22.30
N LEU A 315 33.59 -5.69 -21.46
CA LEU A 315 32.76 -4.56 -21.02
C LEU A 315 32.30 -3.67 -22.20
N LYS A 316 33.19 -3.37 -23.16
CA LYS A 316 32.83 -2.63 -24.38
C LYS A 316 31.78 -3.38 -25.21
N ALA A 317 31.92 -4.71 -25.34
CA ALA A 317 30.97 -5.54 -26.07
C ALA A 317 29.61 -5.68 -25.35
N LEU A 318 29.61 -5.67 -24.01
CA LEU A 318 28.39 -5.69 -23.19
C LEU A 318 27.69 -4.33 -23.13
N ALA A 319 28.42 -3.21 -23.19
CA ALA A 319 27.86 -1.86 -23.05
C ALA A 319 26.63 -1.59 -23.95
N PRO A 320 26.62 -1.90 -25.26
CA PRO A 320 25.45 -1.68 -26.11
C PRO A 320 24.29 -2.66 -25.83
N LEU A 321 24.55 -3.80 -25.19
CA LEU A 321 23.55 -4.80 -24.83
C LEU A 321 22.95 -4.56 -23.43
N CYS A 322 23.66 -3.79 -22.62
CA CYS A 322 23.34 -3.60 -21.21
C CYS A 322 22.19 -2.63 -21.04
N LYS A 323 21.18 -3.03 -20.25
CA LYS A 323 20.03 -2.18 -19.93
C LYS A 323 20.27 -1.23 -18.77
N ASN A 324 21.22 -1.55 -17.89
CA ASN A 324 21.72 -0.60 -16.89
C ASN A 324 23.03 0.02 -17.38
N ASP A 325 22.98 1.27 -17.83
CA ASP A 325 24.11 1.93 -18.49
C ASP A 325 25.41 1.90 -17.66
N LEU A 326 26.56 1.64 -18.28
CA LEU A 326 27.84 1.62 -17.55
C LEU A 326 28.21 2.99 -16.96
N ARG A 327 27.78 4.10 -17.58
CA ARG A 327 27.88 5.45 -17.03
C ARG A 327 27.05 5.59 -15.76
N THR A 328 25.89 4.94 -15.68
CA THR A 328 25.10 4.88 -14.44
C THR A 328 25.82 4.12 -13.33
N ILE A 329 26.43 2.98 -13.66
CA ILE A 329 27.14 2.14 -12.68
C ILE A 329 28.42 2.82 -12.16
N TYR A 330 29.19 3.47 -13.03
CA TYR A 330 30.49 4.05 -12.67
C TYR A 330 30.42 5.53 -12.24
N LEU A 331 29.45 6.31 -12.76
CA LEU A 331 29.33 7.73 -12.43
C LEU A 331 28.19 7.99 -11.44
N VAL A 332 26.97 7.60 -11.78
CA VAL A 332 25.77 7.98 -11.00
C VAL A 332 25.73 7.32 -9.63
N HIS A 333 26.21 6.08 -9.52
CA HIS A 333 26.31 5.37 -8.24
C HIS A 333 27.41 5.92 -7.31
N ASP A 334 28.40 6.63 -7.84
CA ASP A 334 29.52 7.14 -7.04
C ASP A 334 29.04 8.29 -6.15
N LYS A 335 29.33 8.23 -4.84
CA LYS A 335 28.87 9.26 -3.89
C LYS A 335 29.40 10.66 -4.22
N ARG A 336 30.51 10.77 -4.95
CA ARG A 336 31.03 12.06 -5.43
C ARG A 336 30.05 12.75 -6.37
N MET A 337 29.19 12.01 -7.08
CA MET A 337 28.18 12.60 -7.97
C MET A 337 27.28 13.61 -7.24
N LEU A 338 26.93 13.37 -5.98
CA LEU A 338 26.14 14.33 -5.20
C LEU A 338 26.89 15.66 -4.99
N GLY A 339 28.19 15.60 -4.70
CA GLY A 339 29.02 16.80 -4.58
C GLY A 339 29.25 17.50 -5.93
N ILE A 340 29.37 16.74 -7.02
CA ILE A 340 29.44 17.30 -8.38
C ILE A 340 28.15 18.07 -8.69
N VAL A 341 26.98 17.47 -8.48
CA VAL A 341 25.68 18.14 -8.68
C VAL A 341 25.60 19.43 -7.88
N GLN A 342 26.03 19.42 -6.61
CA GLN A 342 26.00 20.62 -5.76
C GLN A 342 26.90 21.75 -6.27
N GLN A 343 28.09 21.42 -6.78
CA GLN A 343 29.02 22.40 -7.37
C GLN A 343 28.55 22.93 -8.74
N GLU A 344 27.71 22.18 -9.46
CA GLU A 344 27.24 22.55 -10.80
C GLU A 344 25.92 23.33 -10.79
N LEU A 345 25.27 23.55 -9.64
CA LEU A 345 23.91 24.10 -9.59
C LEU A 345 23.78 25.44 -10.33
N GLU A 346 24.74 26.34 -10.13
CA GLU A 346 24.80 27.66 -10.76
C GLU A 346 24.97 27.54 -12.29
N SER A 347 25.93 26.73 -12.73
CA SER A 347 26.18 26.48 -14.17
C SER A 347 24.95 25.87 -14.84
N LEU A 348 24.30 24.90 -14.19
CA LEU A 348 23.07 24.28 -14.70
C LEU A 348 21.91 25.26 -14.82
N VAL A 349 21.89 26.33 -14.02
CA VAL A 349 20.91 27.42 -14.17
C VAL A 349 21.29 28.35 -15.31
N GLU A 350 22.57 28.67 -15.46
CA GLU A 350 23.08 29.51 -16.56
C GLU A 350 22.88 28.85 -17.93
N GLU A 351 22.96 27.51 -17.99
CA GLU A 351 22.72 26.69 -19.18
C GLU A 351 21.24 26.37 -19.44
N ASP A 352 20.30 26.94 -18.67
CA ASP A 352 18.86 26.66 -18.73
C ASP A 352 18.49 25.17 -18.51
N VAL A 353 19.40 24.36 -17.96
CA VAL A 353 19.13 22.96 -17.60
C VAL A 353 18.22 22.88 -16.38
N LEU A 354 18.37 23.82 -15.43
CA LEU A 354 17.56 23.95 -14.22
C LEU A 354 17.05 25.38 -14.06
N THR A 355 15.89 25.55 -13.44
CA THR A 355 15.46 26.85 -12.94
C THR A 355 16.16 27.18 -11.61
N LYS A 356 16.21 28.46 -11.22
CA LYS A 356 16.71 28.88 -9.89
C LYS A 356 16.02 28.14 -8.73
N LYS A 357 14.72 27.90 -8.86
CA LYS A 357 13.93 27.17 -7.85
C LYS A 357 14.31 25.69 -7.79
N GLU A 358 14.56 25.08 -8.94
CA GLU A 358 15.02 23.69 -9.04
C GLU A 358 16.42 23.51 -8.47
N ALA A 359 17.34 24.44 -8.76
CA ALA A 359 18.67 24.46 -8.17
C ALA A 359 18.62 24.59 -6.63
N GLU A 360 17.78 25.49 -6.10
CA GLU A 360 17.57 25.62 -4.65
C GLU A 360 16.91 24.37 -4.04
N THR A 361 16.03 23.69 -4.80
CA THR A 361 15.44 22.40 -4.40
C THR A 361 16.54 21.34 -4.22
N LEU A 362 17.48 21.22 -5.16
CA LEU A 362 18.60 20.29 -5.05
C LEU A 362 19.61 20.69 -3.97
N ARG A 363 19.87 21.99 -3.81
CA ARG A 363 20.77 22.51 -2.78
C ARG A 363 20.36 22.06 -1.39
N ASN A 364 19.07 22.15 -1.09
CA ASN A 364 18.50 21.74 0.19
C ASN A 364 18.25 20.23 0.27
N GLY A 365 17.84 19.62 -0.85
CA GLY A 365 17.47 18.21 -0.95
C GLY A 365 18.62 17.23 -1.14
N ILE A 366 19.88 17.69 -1.27
CA ILE A 366 21.08 16.84 -1.28
C ILE A 366 21.87 17.10 0.00
N ALA A 367 22.25 16.05 0.72
CA ALA A 367 23.13 16.18 1.87
C ALA A 367 24.48 16.77 1.42
N GLN A 368 24.90 17.87 2.05
CA GLN A 368 26.14 18.57 1.72
C GLN A 368 27.32 17.59 1.61
N THR A 369 27.88 17.47 0.41
CA THR A 369 28.91 16.51 0.05
C THR A 369 30.14 17.25 -0.46
N ILE A 370 31.22 17.20 0.31
CA ILE A 370 32.50 17.82 0.03
C ILE A 370 33.40 16.83 -0.71
N LEU A 371 33.96 17.26 -1.84
CA LEU A 371 34.85 16.46 -2.68
C LEU A 371 36.31 16.60 -2.23
N ALA A 372 37.10 15.56 -2.51
CA ALA A 372 38.54 15.61 -2.33
C ALA A 372 39.16 16.71 -3.21
N GLY A 373 40.17 17.42 -2.69
CA GLY A 373 40.86 18.51 -3.39
C GLY A 373 40.01 19.76 -3.70
N SER A 374 38.81 19.87 -3.13
CA SER A 374 37.90 20.98 -3.40
C SER A 374 38.14 22.21 -2.49
N PRO A 375 37.72 23.43 -2.91
CA PRO A 375 37.77 24.61 -2.04
C PRO A 375 37.00 24.42 -0.72
N GLU A 376 35.90 23.68 -0.74
CA GLU A 376 35.10 23.38 0.46
C GLU A 376 35.87 22.50 1.46
N LEU A 377 36.75 21.61 0.97
CA LEU A 377 37.67 20.85 1.81
C LEU A 377 38.72 21.76 2.46
N GLU A 378 39.28 22.71 1.71
CA GLU A 378 40.26 23.66 2.24
C GLU A 378 39.65 24.52 3.35
N ASP A 379 38.43 25.02 3.15
CA ASP A 379 37.67 25.73 4.18
C ASP A 379 37.43 24.85 5.42
N LEU A 380 37.03 23.58 5.22
CA LEU A 380 36.80 22.64 6.33
C LEU A 380 38.10 22.36 7.11
N ILE A 381 39.24 22.23 6.43
CA ILE A 381 40.56 22.10 7.06
C ILE A 381 40.84 23.32 7.92
N GLN A 382 40.63 24.52 7.40
CA GLN A 382 40.90 25.76 8.11
C GLN A 382 39.99 25.93 9.33
N ARG A 383 38.69 25.63 9.19
CA ARG A 383 37.75 25.62 10.33
C ARG A 383 38.14 24.60 11.39
N THR A 384 38.55 23.39 10.98
CA THR A 384 38.96 22.33 11.91
C THR A 384 40.23 22.72 12.69
N ARG A 385 41.18 23.43 12.06
CA ARG A 385 42.37 23.97 12.76
C ARG A 385 42.02 25.04 13.79
N ASN A 386 40.96 25.81 13.54
CA ASN A 386 40.58 26.97 14.35
C ASN A 386 39.57 26.66 15.47
N GLY A 387 38.96 25.46 15.50
CA GLY A 387 37.89 25.15 16.46
C GLY A 387 37.78 23.67 16.83
N VAL A 388 37.41 23.42 18.09
CA VAL A 388 37.11 22.07 18.60
C VAL A 388 35.67 21.70 18.19
N ALA A 389 35.45 20.44 17.81
CA ALA A 389 34.15 19.83 17.46
C ALA A 389 33.59 20.07 16.04
N VAL A 390 34.30 20.71 15.11
CA VAL A 390 33.88 20.81 13.69
C VAL A 390 33.67 19.42 13.06
N LYS A 391 34.50 18.44 13.42
CA LYS A 391 34.42 17.07 12.90
C LYS A 391 33.10 16.38 13.21
N ASP A 392 32.45 16.72 14.32
CA ASP A 392 31.27 15.99 14.82
C ASP A 392 30.03 16.23 13.94
N ASP A 393 30.07 17.25 13.08
CA ASP A 393 29.06 17.54 12.06
C ASP A 393 29.24 16.74 10.77
N PHE A 394 30.29 15.92 10.64
CA PHE A 394 30.63 15.26 9.39
C PHE A 394 30.82 13.75 9.52
N VAL A 395 30.66 13.08 8.38
CA VAL A 395 30.88 11.66 8.20
C VAL A 395 31.70 11.42 6.93
N LEU A 396 32.68 10.53 7.03
CA LEU A 396 33.44 10.03 5.89
C LEU A 396 32.74 8.79 5.33
N LYS A 397 32.55 8.76 4.01
CA LYS A 397 31.96 7.63 3.29
C LYS A 397 32.85 7.23 2.13
N LEU A 398 33.16 5.93 2.00
CA LEU A 398 33.82 5.42 0.80
C LEU A 398 32.99 5.71 -0.45
N THR A 399 33.63 6.13 -1.53
CA THR A 399 32.95 6.59 -2.77
C THR A 399 32.06 5.51 -3.42
N GLY A 400 32.57 4.28 -3.57
CA GLY A 400 31.89 3.18 -4.26
C GLY A 400 31.30 2.06 -3.38
N SER A 401 31.31 2.21 -2.05
CA SER A 401 30.77 1.19 -1.14
C SER A 401 29.24 1.27 -0.97
N GLY A 402 28.61 0.19 -0.50
CA GLY A 402 27.20 0.18 -0.11
C GLY A 402 26.99 -0.42 1.28
N LYS A 403 25.73 -0.51 1.73
CA LYS A 403 25.33 -1.16 3.00
C LYS A 403 26.04 -0.60 4.25
N GLY A 404 26.50 0.66 4.20
CA GLY A 404 27.19 1.33 5.31
C GLY A 404 28.66 0.91 5.52
N LYS A 405 29.24 0.11 4.62
CA LYS A 405 30.63 -0.36 4.75
C LYS A 405 31.63 0.80 4.66
N GLY A 406 32.49 0.92 5.68
CA GLY A 406 33.56 1.91 5.73
C GLY A 406 33.10 3.32 6.08
N ILE A 407 31.91 3.48 6.67
CA ILE A 407 31.47 4.78 7.19
C ILE A 407 32.23 5.09 8.49
N VAL A 408 32.79 6.30 8.57
CA VAL A 408 33.47 6.81 9.78
C VAL A 408 32.81 8.12 10.18
N PHE A 409 32.15 8.14 11.34
CA PHE A 409 31.60 9.39 11.87
C PHE A 409 32.70 10.20 12.54
N GLY A 410 32.72 11.52 12.33
CA GLY A 410 33.70 12.37 12.99
C GLY A 410 33.64 12.28 14.50
N THR A 411 32.46 12.05 15.08
CA THR A 411 32.27 11.80 16.53
C THR A 411 33.05 10.59 17.06
N ASP A 412 33.35 9.62 16.19
CA ASP A 412 33.93 8.33 16.60
C ASP A 412 35.47 8.34 16.55
N ILE A 413 36.09 9.43 16.07
CA ILE A 413 37.54 9.55 15.93
C ILE A 413 38.07 10.83 16.58
N SER A 414 39.38 10.87 16.85
CA SER A 414 40.04 12.07 17.39
C SER A 414 40.17 13.17 16.34
N THR A 415 40.41 14.41 16.79
CA THR A 415 40.64 15.54 15.88
C THR A 415 41.88 15.34 15.03
N GLU A 416 42.92 14.71 15.59
CA GLU A 416 44.17 14.38 14.88
C GLU A 416 43.90 13.37 13.75
N ALA A 417 43.20 12.28 14.05
CA ALA A 417 42.82 11.28 13.05
C ALA A 417 41.90 11.90 11.96
N TRP A 418 40.97 12.76 12.35
CA TRP A 418 40.14 13.51 11.40
C TRP A 418 40.99 14.41 10.47
N MET A 419 41.95 15.14 11.03
CA MET A 419 42.86 15.99 10.27
C MET A 419 43.77 15.21 9.32
N GLU A 420 44.18 13.98 9.68
CA GLU A 420 44.90 13.07 8.78
C GLU A 420 44.06 12.73 7.55
N TYR A 421 42.77 12.41 7.73
CA TYR A 421 41.86 12.18 6.61
C TYR A 421 41.72 13.43 5.72
N LEU A 422 41.45 14.61 6.32
CA LEU A 422 41.27 15.84 5.54
C LEU A 422 42.53 16.20 4.72
N THR A 423 43.70 16.09 5.35
CA THR A 423 44.99 16.38 4.69
C THR A 423 45.26 15.38 3.58
N GLY A 424 45.02 14.08 3.81
CA GLY A 424 45.16 13.06 2.79
C GLY A 424 44.20 13.26 1.60
N LEU A 425 42.98 13.72 1.86
CA LEU A 425 41.99 14.04 0.82
C LEU A 425 42.29 15.35 0.07
N SER A 426 43.24 16.17 0.52
CA SER A 426 43.72 17.32 -0.26
C SER A 426 44.55 16.87 -1.47
N HIS A 427 45.22 15.72 -1.36
CA HIS A 427 46.01 15.09 -2.42
C HIS A 427 45.67 13.60 -2.53
N PRO A 428 44.45 13.24 -2.99
CA PRO A 428 43.95 11.87 -2.95
C PRO A 428 44.76 10.91 -3.82
N GLU A 429 45.36 11.39 -4.91
CA GLU A 429 46.23 10.58 -5.78
C GLU A 429 47.51 10.11 -5.08
N VAL A 430 47.98 10.89 -4.11
CA VAL A 430 49.18 10.57 -3.33
C VAL A 430 48.83 9.70 -2.12
N SER A 431 47.72 10.02 -1.44
CA SER A 431 47.31 9.32 -0.21
C SER A 431 46.60 7.98 -0.48
N GLY A 432 46.04 7.78 -1.68
CA GLY A 432 45.21 6.64 -2.02
C GLY A 432 43.84 6.63 -1.31
N LEU A 433 43.50 7.69 -0.57
CA LEU A 433 42.22 7.79 0.14
C LEU A 433 41.08 8.02 -0.84
N ASN A 434 40.00 7.25 -0.68
CA ASN A 434 38.85 7.29 -1.57
C ASN A 434 37.54 7.50 -0.79
N TYR A 435 37.46 8.65 -0.13
CA TYR A 435 36.31 9.07 0.68
C TYR A 435 35.69 10.36 0.15
N VAL A 436 34.38 10.49 0.35
CA VAL A 436 33.70 11.79 0.40
C VAL A 436 33.46 12.17 1.86
N ILE A 437 33.42 13.47 2.12
CA ILE A 437 32.99 14.03 3.40
C ILE A 437 31.56 14.52 3.22
N GLN A 438 30.63 14.05 4.05
CA GLN A 438 29.25 14.48 3.99
C GLN A 438 28.82 15.03 5.34
N ARG A 439 27.98 16.06 5.36
CA ARG A 439 27.38 16.57 6.60
C ARG A 439 26.46 15.50 7.20
N VAL A 440 26.54 15.30 8.52
CA VAL A 440 25.68 14.37 9.24
C VAL A 440 24.28 14.95 9.29
N ALA A 441 23.30 14.19 8.79
CA ALA A 441 21.89 14.52 8.99
C ALA A 441 21.52 14.25 10.46
N ARG A 442 21.06 15.29 11.18
CA ARG A 442 20.57 15.19 12.55
C ARG A 442 19.11 14.73 12.52
N GLN A 443 18.92 13.45 12.17
CA GLN A 443 17.59 12.85 12.03
C GLN A 443 16.84 12.81 13.38
N PRO A 444 15.55 13.15 13.40
CA PRO A 444 14.69 12.73 14.49
C PRO A 444 14.54 11.20 14.49
N LYS A 445 14.26 10.65 15.67
CA LYS A 445 13.85 9.26 15.82
C LYS A 445 12.33 9.18 15.86
N PHE A 446 11.80 8.07 15.37
CA PHE A 446 10.38 7.82 15.25
C PHE A 446 10.02 6.56 16.05
N ASP A 447 8.85 6.58 16.66
CA ASP A 447 8.27 5.38 17.23
C ASP A 447 7.79 4.49 16.08
N VAL A 448 8.45 3.35 15.93
CA VAL A 448 8.18 2.35 14.90
C VAL A 448 7.92 1.00 15.54
N ILE A 449 6.95 0.28 15.00
CA ILE A 449 6.63 -1.09 15.34
C ILE A 449 7.37 -2.02 14.39
N VAL A 450 8.26 -2.82 14.97
CA VAL A 450 9.03 -3.84 14.27
C VAL A 450 8.72 -5.22 14.84
N SER A 451 8.94 -6.26 14.03
CA SER A 451 8.81 -7.63 14.51
C SER A 451 10.04 -8.00 15.33
N SER A 452 9.84 -8.41 16.58
CA SER A 452 10.90 -9.05 17.37
C SER A 452 11.30 -10.40 16.77
N LYS A 453 12.42 -10.96 17.25
CA LYS A 453 12.88 -12.32 16.87
C LYS A 453 11.86 -13.43 17.17
N SER A 454 10.95 -13.21 18.11
CA SER A 454 9.86 -14.12 18.46
C SER A 454 8.57 -13.87 17.66
N GLY A 455 8.59 -12.96 16.68
CA GLY A 455 7.43 -12.62 15.85
C GLY A 455 6.42 -11.67 16.51
N LYS A 456 6.71 -11.18 17.72
CA LYS A 456 5.86 -10.24 18.45
C LYS A 456 6.15 -8.79 18.06
N PRO A 457 5.15 -7.90 18.02
CA PRO A 457 5.37 -6.47 17.78
C PRO A 457 6.14 -5.86 18.94
N ILE A 458 7.15 -5.05 18.64
CA ILE A 458 7.85 -4.20 19.60
C ILE A 458 7.90 -2.78 19.07
N VAL A 459 7.66 -1.82 19.95
CA VAL A 459 7.85 -0.39 19.63
C VAL A 459 9.30 -0.04 19.90
N GLU A 460 10.00 0.42 18.87
CA GLU A 460 11.36 0.92 18.94
C GLU A 460 11.41 2.40 18.56
N HIS A 461 12.28 3.16 19.22
CA HIS A 461 12.50 4.57 18.94
C HIS A 461 13.75 4.73 18.05
N ASN A 462 13.54 4.65 16.73
CA ASN A 462 14.60 4.41 15.75
C ASN A 462 14.70 5.50 14.68
N TYR A 463 15.85 5.54 13.99
CA TYR A 463 15.98 6.31 12.75
C TYR A 463 15.22 5.63 11.61
N VAL A 464 14.73 6.43 10.66
CA VAL A 464 14.01 5.96 9.48
C VAL A 464 14.66 6.53 8.23
N VAL A 465 14.97 5.66 7.26
CA VAL A 465 15.58 6.02 5.98
C VAL A 465 14.62 5.68 4.86
N GLY A 466 14.22 6.68 4.08
CA GLY A 466 13.35 6.50 2.93
C GLY A 466 14.14 6.27 1.65
N THR A 467 13.44 5.80 0.62
CA THR A 467 13.98 5.71 -0.73
C THR A 467 12.90 6.02 -1.76
N PHE A 468 13.29 6.42 -2.96
CA PHE A 468 12.39 6.52 -4.11
C PHE A 468 13.03 5.87 -5.34
N MET A 469 12.20 5.52 -6.30
CA MET A 469 12.55 4.64 -7.41
C MET A 469 12.48 5.40 -8.73
N MET A 470 13.51 5.26 -9.57
CA MET A 470 13.55 5.86 -10.90
C MET A 470 14.02 4.87 -11.96
N VAL A 471 13.38 4.90 -13.12
CA VAL A 471 13.73 4.08 -14.30
C VAL A 471 13.73 4.98 -15.53
N ASP A 472 14.85 5.01 -16.25
CA ASP A 472 15.09 5.84 -17.44
C ASP A 472 14.72 7.32 -17.26
N GLY A 473 14.85 7.82 -16.03
CA GLY A 473 14.54 9.20 -15.65
C GLY A 473 13.08 9.47 -15.31
N LYS A 474 12.22 8.44 -15.30
CA LYS A 474 10.86 8.50 -14.78
C LYS A 474 10.85 8.08 -13.31
N GLN A 475 10.25 8.89 -12.44
CA GLN A 475 10.01 8.51 -11.05
C GLN A 475 8.80 7.57 -10.93
N LEU A 476 8.95 6.52 -10.13
CA LEU A 476 7.97 5.43 -9.98
C LEU A 476 7.38 5.34 -8.55
N GLY A 477 7.60 6.38 -7.75
CA GLY A 477 7.11 6.51 -6.37
C GLY A 477 8.13 6.13 -5.30
N ASN A 478 7.68 6.21 -4.05
CA ASN A 478 8.48 5.94 -2.85
C ASN A 478 8.72 4.44 -2.69
N GLY A 479 9.97 4.01 -2.61
CA GLY A 479 10.33 2.62 -2.38
C GLY A 479 10.20 2.23 -0.90
N CYS A 480 11.02 1.28 -0.47
CA CYS A 480 11.03 0.82 0.91
C CYS A 480 11.61 1.83 1.91
N TRP A 481 11.02 1.87 3.09
CA TRP A 481 11.51 2.57 4.26
C TRP A 481 12.27 1.57 5.12
N ARG A 482 13.46 1.94 5.60
CA ARG A 482 14.26 1.12 6.51
C ARG A 482 14.36 1.78 7.86
N THR A 483 14.33 0.97 8.91
CA THR A 483 14.48 1.42 10.29
C THR A 483 15.44 0.53 11.06
N GLY A 484 16.14 1.09 12.04
CA GLY A 484 17.00 0.31 12.93
C GLY A 484 17.55 1.13 14.10
N PRO A 485 18.06 0.45 15.13
CA PRO A 485 18.50 1.08 16.39
C PRO A 485 19.80 1.89 16.26
N GLY A 486 20.61 1.59 15.24
CA GLY A 486 21.88 2.26 14.97
C GLY A 486 21.77 3.42 13.98
N ARG A 487 22.83 4.23 13.88
CA ARG A 487 22.96 5.32 12.89
C ARG A 487 22.93 4.84 11.43
N ILE A 488 23.10 3.54 11.19
CA ILE A 488 23.07 2.89 9.88
C ILE A 488 21.91 1.91 9.84
N CYS A 489 20.83 2.25 9.15
CA CYS A 489 19.60 1.45 9.06
C CYS A 489 19.66 0.41 7.92
N ALA A 490 20.74 -0.37 7.83
CA ALA A 490 20.86 -1.42 6.83
C ALA A 490 20.18 -2.72 7.31
N ILE A 491 19.40 -3.37 6.44
CA ILE A 491 18.77 -4.68 6.73
C ILE A 491 19.84 -5.72 7.12
N SER A 492 21.00 -5.69 6.45
CA SER A 492 22.14 -6.57 6.76
C SER A 492 22.73 -6.37 8.17
N HIS A 493 22.36 -5.29 8.87
CA HIS A 493 22.79 -4.97 10.23
C HIS A 493 21.63 -5.10 11.24
N GLY A 494 20.59 -5.88 10.92
CA GLY A 494 19.45 -6.12 11.80
C GLY A 494 18.35 -5.05 11.70
N GLY A 495 18.39 -4.19 10.67
CA GLY A 495 17.30 -3.25 10.39
C GLY A 495 16.04 -3.94 9.86
N SER A 496 14.89 -3.32 10.08
CA SER A 496 13.59 -3.71 9.51
C SER A 496 13.23 -2.81 8.32
N TRP A 497 12.29 -3.24 7.50
CA TRP A 497 11.79 -2.46 6.36
C TRP A 497 10.27 -2.54 6.22
N MET A 498 9.69 -1.53 5.58
CA MET A 498 8.25 -1.41 5.29
C MET A 498 8.03 -0.59 4.02
N CYS A 499 6.84 -0.62 3.43
CA CYS A 499 6.46 0.33 2.37
C CYS A 499 5.48 1.37 2.92
N SER A 500 5.31 2.49 2.21
CA SER A 500 4.45 3.59 2.67
C SER A 500 3.08 3.60 2.01
N LEU A 501 2.09 4.15 2.71
CA LEU A 501 0.82 4.59 2.13
C LEU A 501 0.64 6.09 2.37
N VAL A 502 -0.25 6.74 1.63
CA VAL A 502 -0.65 8.13 1.89
C VAL A 502 -2.14 8.20 2.13
N ARG A 503 -2.60 9.22 2.85
CA ARG A 503 -4.03 9.51 2.92
C ARG A 503 -4.50 9.99 1.56
N ASP A 504 -5.63 9.48 1.09
CA ASP A 504 -6.23 10.01 -0.13
C ASP A 504 -6.86 11.37 0.19
N SER A 505 -6.39 12.43 -0.47
CA SER A 505 -6.88 13.80 -0.32
C SER A 505 -8.18 14.08 -1.09
N ASN A 506 -8.49 13.25 -2.10
CA ASN A 506 -9.76 13.30 -2.83
C ASN A 506 -10.89 12.59 -2.06
N VAL A 507 -10.51 11.78 -1.07
CA VAL A 507 -11.41 11.30 -0.04
C VAL A 507 -11.30 12.31 1.09
N ALA A 508 -12.39 13.02 1.43
CA ALA A 508 -12.40 13.88 2.61
C ALA A 508 -11.80 13.08 3.80
N PRO A 509 -10.95 13.67 4.66
CA PRO A 509 -10.29 12.94 5.74
C PRO A 509 -11.36 12.12 6.42
N VAL A 510 -11.28 10.80 6.26
CA VAL A 510 -12.34 9.92 6.68
C VAL A 510 -12.45 10.09 8.18
N LEU A 511 -13.42 10.88 8.62
CA LEU A 511 -14.03 10.75 9.93
C LEU A 511 -14.65 9.36 9.90
N ALA A 512 -13.85 8.35 10.21
CA ALA A 512 -14.25 6.98 10.51
C ALA A 512 -15.54 6.48 9.80
N THR A 513 -15.56 6.40 8.47
CA THR A 513 -16.63 5.73 7.69
C THR A 513 -16.04 5.27 6.35
N GLU A 514 -15.61 4.01 6.19
CA GLU A 514 -16.52 2.87 6.01
C GLU A 514 -16.33 1.82 7.11
N SER A 515 -17.03 2.03 8.23
CA SER A 515 -17.78 0.90 8.76
C SER A 515 -18.78 0.51 7.66
N GLU A 516 -18.99 -0.78 7.40
CA GLU A 516 -20.04 -1.26 6.47
C GLU A 516 -21.43 -0.66 6.78
N ILE A 517 -21.58 0.02 7.93
CA ILE A 517 -22.70 0.83 8.35
C ILE A 517 -22.22 2.27 8.64
N PRO A 518 -22.79 3.32 8.01
CA PRO A 518 -22.44 4.71 8.34
C PRO A 518 -22.73 5.00 9.82
N ARG A 519 -21.87 5.81 10.46
CA ARG A 519 -21.97 6.09 11.90
C ARG A 519 -21.90 7.57 12.22
N ILE A 520 -22.59 7.97 13.28
CA ILE A 520 -22.48 9.30 13.90
C ILE A 520 -22.52 9.17 15.43
N THR A 521 -21.94 10.11 16.14
CA THR A 521 -22.03 10.18 17.60
C THR A 521 -23.02 11.27 17.99
N ALA A 522 -23.94 10.97 18.90
CA ALA A 522 -24.74 11.97 19.59
C ALA A 522 -24.15 12.20 20.98
N TYR A 523 -23.80 13.45 21.28
CA TYR A 523 -23.22 13.88 22.54
C TYR A 523 -24.28 14.26 23.57
N GLU A 524 -25.44 14.74 23.13
CA GLU A 524 -26.55 15.08 24.01
C GLU A 524 -27.92 14.88 23.34
N LEU A 525 -28.99 14.91 24.14
CA LEU A 525 -30.35 14.74 23.62
C LEU A 525 -30.75 15.84 22.61
N LYS A 526 -30.18 17.04 22.76
CA LYS A 526 -30.44 18.19 21.87
C LYS A 526 -29.93 17.99 20.45
N ASP A 527 -29.03 17.05 20.20
CA ASP A 527 -28.56 16.75 18.85
C ASP A 527 -29.71 16.30 17.94
N THR A 528 -30.80 15.76 18.51
CA THR A 528 -32.03 15.46 17.76
C THR A 528 -32.77 16.69 17.24
N GLU A 529 -32.43 17.88 17.73
CA GLU A 529 -32.98 19.17 17.32
C GLU A 529 -31.99 19.94 16.41
N ASP A 530 -30.74 19.48 16.30
CA ASP A 530 -29.75 20.02 15.36
C ASP A 530 -30.04 19.52 13.94
N VAL A 531 -30.33 20.47 13.05
CA VAL A 531 -30.64 20.21 11.64
C VAL A 531 -29.50 19.50 10.92
N THR A 532 -28.24 19.83 11.21
CA THR A 532 -27.07 19.20 10.57
C THR A 532 -26.98 17.73 10.95
N HIS A 533 -27.22 17.40 12.22
CA HIS A 533 -27.19 16.05 12.75
C HIS A 533 -28.32 15.19 12.17
N VAL A 534 -29.54 15.73 12.16
CA VAL A 534 -30.72 15.05 11.59
C VAL A 534 -30.57 14.86 10.08
N ASN A 535 -30.07 15.87 9.35
CA ASN A 535 -29.79 15.79 7.91
C ASN A 535 -28.78 14.68 7.59
N ALA A 536 -27.71 14.54 8.39
CA ALA A 536 -26.72 13.51 8.18
C ALA A 536 -27.30 12.10 8.34
N ILE A 537 -28.19 11.92 9.32
CA ILE A 537 -28.88 10.65 9.56
C ILE A 537 -29.85 10.33 8.42
N ASP A 538 -30.68 11.28 7.98
CA ASP A 538 -31.58 11.07 6.83
C ASP A 538 -30.77 10.76 5.57
N ALA A 539 -29.74 11.54 5.25
CA ALA A 539 -28.88 11.31 4.09
C ALA A 539 -28.26 9.91 4.10
N ALA A 540 -27.82 9.42 5.26
CA ALA A 540 -27.31 8.06 5.42
C ALA A 540 -28.40 7.01 5.19
N LEU A 541 -29.61 7.20 5.73
CA LEU A 541 -30.74 6.30 5.50
C LEU A 541 -31.19 6.28 4.03
N GLN A 542 -31.24 7.43 3.35
CA GLN A 542 -31.59 7.46 1.92
C GLN A 542 -30.51 6.76 1.08
N LYS A 543 -29.23 7.06 1.33
CA LYS A 543 -28.12 6.53 0.53
C LYS A 543 -27.86 5.05 0.82
N HIS A 544 -27.63 4.69 2.08
CA HIS A 544 -27.17 3.37 2.49
C HIS A 544 -28.31 2.46 2.98
N GLY A 545 -29.45 3.03 3.39
CA GLY A 545 -30.55 2.25 3.98
C GLY A 545 -30.27 1.75 5.39
N ILE A 546 -29.17 2.16 6.03
CA ILE A 546 -28.81 1.77 7.39
C ILE A 546 -27.94 2.86 8.01
N MET A 547 -28.03 3.07 9.33
CA MET A 547 -27.27 4.08 10.06
C MET A 547 -27.12 3.68 11.53
N ALA A 548 -25.91 3.80 12.10
CA ALA A 548 -25.70 3.61 13.54
C ALA A 548 -25.36 4.94 14.23
N VAL A 549 -26.06 5.23 15.31
CA VAL A 549 -25.79 6.37 16.18
C VAL A 549 -25.22 5.86 17.49
N THR A 550 -24.02 6.31 17.86
CA THR A 550 -23.46 6.04 19.19
C THR A 550 -23.88 7.16 20.15
N LEU A 551 -24.57 6.83 21.23
CA LEU A 551 -24.91 7.80 22.28
C LEU A 551 -23.76 7.91 23.28
N ASN A 552 -23.22 9.12 23.45
CA ASN A 552 -22.19 9.43 24.45
C ASN A 552 -22.80 9.88 25.80
N PHE A 553 -24.07 9.55 26.02
CA PHE A 553 -24.83 9.84 27.22
C PHE A 553 -25.77 8.67 27.53
N GLN A 554 -26.22 8.57 28.78
CA GLN A 554 -27.16 7.54 29.20
C GLN A 554 -28.58 7.89 28.72
N ASP A 555 -29.27 6.95 28.09
CA ASP A 555 -30.65 7.11 27.63
C ASP A 555 -31.48 5.83 27.87
N PRO A 556 -31.71 5.43 29.14
CA PRO A 556 -32.43 4.20 29.46
C PRO A 556 -33.87 4.16 28.93
N ASP A 557 -34.45 5.34 28.69
CA ASP A 557 -35.82 5.48 28.20
C ASP A 557 -35.92 5.51 26.66
N SER A 558 -34.79 5.51 25.94
CA SER A 558 -34.74 5.66 24.48
C SER A 558 -35.35 6.97 23.97
N THR A 559 -35.24 8.02 24.77
CA THR A 559 -35.75 9.36 24.48
C THR A 559 -35.11 9.94 23.23
N TYR A 560 -33.81 9.68 23.01
CA TYR A 560 -33.10 10.12 21.83
C TYR A 560 -33.72 9.54 20.56
N LEU A 561 -33.94 8.22 20.53
CA LEU A 561 -34.52 7.54 19.38
C LEU A 561 -35.92 8.08 19.06
N LEU A 562 -36.75 8.31 20.08
CA LEU A 562 -38.08 8.89 19.89
C LEU A 562 -38.02 10.30 19.29
N LYS A 563 -37.22 11.18 19.90
CA LYS A 563 -37.07 12.57 19.43
C LYS A 563 -36.48 12.63 18.03
N LEU A 564 -35.53 11.77 17.71
CA LEU A 564 -34.94 11.67 16.38
C LEU A 564 -36.00 11.31 15.33
N VAL A 565 -36.86 10.32 15.60
CA VAL A 565 -37.95 9.95 14.67
C VAL A 565 -38.93 11.12 14.48
N GLN A 566 -39.28 11.83 15.55
CA GLN A 566 -40.13 13.03 15.45
C GLN A 566 -39.46 14.17 14.66
N SER A 567 -38.14 14.34 14.78
CA SER A 567 -37.40 15.34 14.02
C SER A 567 -37.26 14.95 12.55
N LEU A 568 -37.01 13.67 12.24
CA LEU A 568 -37.06 13.16 10.87
C LEU A 568 -38.45 13.41 10.27
N GLN A 569 -39.53 13.11 10.98
CA GLN A 569 -40.88 13.44 10.52
C GLN A 569 -41.08 14.95 10.25
N ARG A 570 -40.60 15.82 11.16
CA ARG A 570 -40.74 17.28 11.02
C ARG A 570 -39.93 17.87 9.87
N HIS A 571 -38.75 17.32 9.56
CA HIS A 571 -37.78 17.93 8.64
C HIS A 571 -37.54 17.15 7.34
N HIS A 572 -37.82 15.85 7.33
CA HIS A 572 -37.52 14.91 6.24
C HIS A 572 -38.68 13.93 6.05
N ALA A 573 -39.65 14.22 5.18
CA ALA A 573 -40.86 13.45 4.78
C ALA A 573 -41.01 11.95 5.18
N HIS A 574 -40.83 11.64 6.46
CA HIS A 574 -40.95 10.35 7.13
C HIS A 574 -42.32 10.35 7.79
N GLY A 575 -43.06 9.24 7.69
CA GLY A 575 -44.34 9.08 8.36
C GLY A 575 -44.22 8.89 9.88
N GLU A 576 -45.38 8.83 10.53
CA GLU A 576 -45.54 8.69 11.98
C GLU A 576 -44.94 7.39 12.55
N PRO A 577 -44.53 7.38 13.83
CA PRO A 577 -44.26 6.15 14.58
C PRO A 577 -45.47 5.23 14.65
N LEU A 578 -45.24 3.92 14.53
CA LEU A 578 -46.29 2.91 14.54
C LEU A 578 -46.42 2.28 15.93
N THR A 579 -47.66 2.13 16.40
CA THR A 579 -47.94 1.36 17.62
C THR A 579 -47.78 -0.13 17.35
N HIS A 580 -47.06 -0.84 18.22
CA HIS A 580 -46.85 -2.28 18.04
C HIS A 580 -48.10 -3.12 18.39
N SER A 581 -48.93 -2.62 19.30
CA SER A 581 -50.26 -3.14 19.61
C SER A 581 -51.07 -2.05 20.31
N SER A 582 -52.37 -2.30 20.51
CA SER A 582 -53.24 -1.42 21.30
C SER A 582 -52.79 -1.24 22.76
N THR A 583 -51.88 -2.09 23.26
CA THR A 583 -51.44 -2.12 24.66
C THR A 583 -49.99 -1.75 24.89
N ARG A 584 -49.14 -1.67 23.86
CA ARG A 584 -47.67 -1.54 24.01
C ARG A 584 -47.06 -0.27 23.41
N GLY A 585 -47.87 0.70 22.98
CA GLY A 585 -47.37 2.01 22.51
C GLY A 585 -46.39 1.90 21.32
N TRP A 586 -45.49 2.87 21.17
CA TRP A 586 -44.53 2.93 20.05
C TRP A 586 -43.27 2.08 20.25
N PHE A 587 -42.85 1.87 21.50
CA PHE A 587 -41.65 1.10 21.80
C PHE A 587 -41.95 -0.35 22.15
N TRP A 588 -41.12 -1.25 21.63
CA TRP A 588 -41.18 -2.68 21.94
C TRP A 588 -39.88 -3.15 22.58
N ASP A 589 -39.95 -3.70 23.79
CA ASP A 589 -38.81 -4.31 24.43
C ASP A 589 -38.51 -5.68 23.80
N VAL A 590 -37.34 -5.79 23.20
CA VAL A 590 -36.78 -7.01 22.63
C VAL A 590 -35.83 -7.58 23.68
N LYS A 591 -36.41 -8.23 24.69
CA LYS A 591 -35.72 -8.87 25.81
C LYS A 591 -36.20 -10.32 25.97
N PRO A 592 -35.32 -11.29 26.30
CA PRO A 592 -35.73 -12.64 26.66
C PRO A 592 -36.68 -12.65 27.85
N THR A 593 -37.88 -13.21 27.70
CA THR A 593 -38.81 -13.40 28.82
C THR A 593 -38.71 -14.81 29.41
N PRO A 594 -38.68 -14.97 30.75
CA PRO A 594 -38.66 -16.28 31.39
C PRO A 594 -39.91 -17.12 31.02
N LYS A 595 -39.73 -18.43 30.78
CA LYS A 595 -40.80 -19.38 30.42
C LYS A 595 -41.96 -19.47 31.45
N SER A 596 -41.84 -18.85 32.62
CA SER A 596 -42.84 -18.87 33.70
C SER A 596 -44.00 -17.88 33.53
N ILE A 597 -43.95 -16.97 32.54
CA ILE A 597 -45.05 -16.03 32.27
C ILE A 597 -45.91 -16.56 31.11
N VAL A 598 -47.12 -16.99 31.46
CA VAL A 598 -48.16 -17.49 30.55
C VAL A 598 -48.75 -16.32 29.75
N ALA A 599 -48.00 -15.76 28.81
CA ALA A 599 -48.58 -14.98 27.72
C ALA A 599 -49.10 -15.96 26.66
N GLN A 600 -50.36 -15.85 26.25
CA GLN A 600 -51.00 -16.77 25.30
C GLN A 600 -50.33 -16.76 23.92
N HIS A 601 -49.57 -15.71 23.56
CA HIS A 601 -48.77 -15.60 22.34
C HIS A 601 -47.48 -14.82 22.62
N HIS A 602 -46.31 -15.45 22.42
CA HIS A 602 -44.99 -14.82 22.58
C HIS A 602 -44.44 -14.39 21.23
N ALA A 603 -43.96 -13.15 21.11
CA ALA A 603 -43.32 -12.71 19.88
C ALA A 603 -41.96 -13.41 19.73
N ARG A 604 -41.61 -13.85 18.51
CA ARG A 604 -40.32 -14.55 18.25
C ARG A 604 -39.09 -13.74 18.68
N SER A 605 -39.19 -12.41 18.68
CA SER A 605 -38.15 -11.50 19.16
C SER A 605 -37.90 -11.55 20.68
N GLU A 606 -38.85 -12.06 21.47
CA GLU A 606 -38.79 -12.19 22.94
C GLU A 606 -38.29 -13.58 23.38
N THR A 607 -38.03 -14.49 22.43
CA THR A 607 -37.47 -15.82 22.72
C THR A 607 -35.95 -15.79 22.66
N MET A 608 -35.32 -16.81 23.26
CA MET A 608 -33.87 -17.05 23.18
C MET A 608 -33.43 -17.77 21.90
N GLU A 609 -34.38 -18.19 21.06
CA GLU A 609 -34.11 -19.04 19.89
C GLU A 609 -33.51 -18.26 18.72
N ASP A 610 -33.02 -18.97 17.71
CA ASP A 610 -32.62 -18.35 16.45
C ASP A 610 -33.80 -17.60 15.80
N PHE A 611 -33.54 -16.39 15.30
CA PHE A 611 -34.49 -15.65 14.47
C PHE A 611 -33.95 -15.55 13.04
N PRO A 612 -34.49 -16.34 12.10
CA PRO A 612 -34.04 -16.33 10.71
C PRO A 612 -34.23 -15.00 9.99
N TRP A 613 -33.68 -14.91 8.77
CA TRP A 613 -33.83 -13.75 7.90
C TRP A 613 -35.29 -13.30 7.79
N HIS A 614 -35.52 -12.02 8.06
CA HIS A 614 -36.83 -11.41 7.93
C HIS A 614 -36.74 -9.89 7.69
N THR A 615 -37.87 -9.32 7.31
CA THR A 615 -38.19 -7.90 7.39
C THR A 615 -39.33 -7.71 8.41
N ASP A 616 -39.36 -6.59 9.10
CA ASP A 616 -40.38 -6.28 10.09
C ASP A 616 -41.77 -6.09 9.45
N CYS A 617 -42.80 -6.64 10.08
CA CYS A 617 -44.19 -6.60 9.62
C CYS A 617 -44.38 -7.01 8.15
N SER A 618 -43.66 -8.03 7.67
CA SER A 618 -43.75 -8.51 6.27
C SER A 618 -45.16 -8.93 5.83
N TYR A 619 -46.06 -9.23 6.76
CA TYR A 619 -47.47 -9.57 6.53
C TYR A 619 -48.40 -8.36 6.36
N ALA A 620 -47.95 -7.15 6.71
CA ALA A 620 -48.80 -5.96 6.65
C ALA A 620 -49.02 -5.51 5.21
N SER A 621 -50.19 -4.92 4.93
CA SER A 621 -50.46 -4.23 3.66
C SER A 621 -49.56 -3.00 3.49
N GLU A 622 -49.29 -2.32 4.60
CA GLU A 622 -48.42 -1.13 4.68
C GLU A 622 -47.29 -1.40 5.69
N PRO A 623 -46.27 -2.18 5.32
CA PRO A 623 -45.13 -2.42 6.21
C PRO A 623 -44.40 -1.10 6.51
N PRO A 624 -43.76 -0.98 7.69
CA PRO A 624 -42.93 0.17 8.01
C PRO A 624 -41.77 0.24 7.01
N ARG A 625 -41.50 1.44 6.48
CA ARG A 625 -40.31 1.68 5.67
C ARG A 625 -39.05 1.58 6.53
N PHE A 626 -39.09 2.05 7.77
CA PHE A 626 -37.92 2.06 8.65
C PHE A 626 -38.22 1.47 10.03
N PHE A 627 -37.18 0.92 10.65
CA PHE A 627 -37.20 0.60 12.08
C PHE A 627 -35.87 0.96 12.74
N GLY A 628 -35.92 1.10 14.06
CA GLY A 628 -34.80 1.46 14.90
C GLY A 628 -34.65 0.52 16.08
N LEU A 629 -33.42 0.20 16.46
CA LEU A 629 -33.05 -0.62 17.61
C LEU A 629 -32.10 0.17 18.51
N HIS A 630 -32.51 0.44 19.74
CA HIS A 630 -31.63 0.96 20.77
C HIS A 630 -31.07 -0.19 21.61
N VAL A 631 -29.75 -0.33 21.64
CA VAL A 631 -29.02 -1.30 22.46
C VAL A 631 -28.92 -0.79 23.89
N LEU A 632 -29.84 -1.22 24.75
CA LEU A 632 -29.80 -0.91 26.19
C LEU A 632 -28.82 -1.85 26.91
N GLN A 633 -28.82 -3.12 26.54
CA GLN A 633 -27.89 -4.15 27.02
C GLN A 633 -27.55 -5.12 25.88
N ALA A 634 -26.32 -5.06 25.39
CA ALA A 634 -25.76 -6.02 24.44
C ALA A 634 -25.58 -7.40 25.11
N ASP A 635 -25.55 -8.44 24.29
CA ASP A 635 -25.28 -9.81 24.75
C ASP A 635 -23.83 -9.93 25.23
N ARG A 636 -23.62 -10.45 26.43
CA ARG A 636 -22.28 -10.65 27.03
C ARG A 636 -21.82 -12.11 27.00
N CYS A 637 -22.61 -13.00 26.43
CA CYS A 637 -22.45 -14.45 26.50
C CYS A 637 -22.23 -15.09 25.11
N GLY A 638 -21.82 -14.29 24.11
CA GLY A 638 -21.48 -14.78 22.77
C GLY A 638 -22.69 -15.24 21.95
N GLY A 639 -23.90 -14.75 22.26
CA GLY A 639 -25.11 -14.98 21.49
C GLY A 639 -25.75 -13.68 21.00
N GLY A 640 -26.95 -13.75 20.45
CA GLY A 640 -27.76 -12.59 20.08
C GLY A 640 -27.13 -11.63 19.06
N THR A 641 -26.14 -12.07 18.28
CA THR A 641 -25.52 -11.33 17.18
C THR A 641 -26.59 -10.96 16.15
N LEU A 642 -26.68 -9.68 15.81
CA LEU A 642 -27.57 -9.18 14.76
C LEU A 642 -26.84 -9.28 13.42
N SER A 643 -27.35 -10.12 12.52
CA SER A 643 -26.85 -10.23 11.16
C SER A 643 -27.74 -9.39 10.23
N VAL A 644 -27.15 -8.62 9.32
CA VAL A 644 -27.87 -7.83 8.32
C VAL A 644 -27.31 -8.08 6.92
N VAL A 645 -28.17 -8.09 5.90
CA VAL A 645 -27.78 -8.26 4.50
C VAL A 645 -28.58 -7.31 3.61
N GLN A 646 -27.89 -6.65 2.68
CA GLN A 646 -28.52 -5.74 1.73
C GLN A 646 -29.20 -6.54 0.60
N LEU A 647 -30.46 -6.24 0.32
CA LEU A 647 -31.27 -6.96 -0.67
C LEU A 647 -30.60 -7.00 -2.05
N ASP A 648 -30.09 -5.88 -2.54
CA ASP A 648 -29.43 -5.78 -3.85
C ASP A 648 -28.21 -6.73 -3.98
N ASN A 649 -27.56 -7.08 -2.88
CA ASN A 649 -26.47 -8.07 -2.89
C ASN A 649 -27.01 -9.50 -2.98
N VAL A 650 -28.13 -9.79 -2.34
CA VAL A 650 -28.83 -11.09 -2.45
C VAL A 650 -29.37 -11.30 -3.86
N LEU A 651 -29.95 -10.27 -4.47
CA LEU A 651 -30.56 -10.36 -5.81
C LEU A 651 -29.56 -10.72 -6.91
N LYS A 652 -28.25 -10.50 -6.70
CA LYS A 652 -27.19 -10.91 -7.64
C LYS A 652 -27.09 -12.43 -7.81
N PHE A 653 -27.61 -13.20 -6.84
CA PHE A 653 -27.62 -14.65 -6.86
C PHE A 653 -28.91 -15.24 -7.45
N LEU A 654 -29.88 -14.39 -7.80
CA LEU A 654 -31.14 -14.82 -8.37
C LEU A 654 -31.14 -14.67 -9.90
N THR A 655 -31.80 -15.60 -10.57
CA THR A 655 -32.13 -15.53 -11.99
C THR A 655 -33.13 -14.41 -12.24
N ARG A 656 -33.09 -13.85 -13.44
CA ARG A 656 -34.04 -12.82 -13.86
C ARG A 656 -35.50 -13.32 -13.79
N GLU A 657 -35.76 -14.57 -14.16
CA GLU A 657 -37.11 -15.16 -14.08
C GLU A 657 -37.59 -15.25 -12.62
N ALA A 658 -36.71 -15.62 -11.68
CA ALA A 658 -37.06 -15.64 -10.27
C ALA A 658 -37.40 -14.24 -9.75
N VAL A 659 -36.60 -13.22 -10.06
CA VAL A 659 -36.89 -11.84 -9.62
C VAL A 659 -38.21 -11.32 -10.21
N GLU A 660 -38.47 -11.58 -11.50
CA GLU A 660 -39.74 -11.22 -12.15
C GLU A 660 -40.93 -11.93 -11.50
N THR A 661 -40.79 -13.22 -11.17
CA THR A 661 -41.84 -14.02 -10.52
C THR A 661 -42.10 -13.56 -9.09
N LEU A 662 -41.04 -13.33 -8.29
CA LEU A 662 -41.12 -12.76 -6.94
C LEU A 662 -41.77 -11.38 -6.91
N SER A 663 -41.78 -10.67 -8.05
CA SER A 663 -42.41 -9.36 -8.21
C SER A 663 -43.90 -9.42 -8.57
N ARG A 664 -44.48 -10.60 -8.82
CA ARG A 664 -45.91 -10.80 -9.13
C ARG A 664 -46.74 -11.05 -7.89
N GLU A 665 -48.05 -10.81 -7.96
CA GLU A 665 -49.01 -11.09 -6.88
C GLU A 665 -49.37 -12.58 -6.79
N GLU A 666 -48.35 -13.44 -6.67
CA GLU A 666 -48.48 -14.91 -6.67
C GLU A 666 -48.13 -15.53 -5.30
N PHE A 667 -48.09 -14.74 -4.23
CA PHE A 667 -47.75 -15.22 -2.89
C PHE A 667 -48.84 -14.83 -1.88
N ARG A 668 -49.26 -15.80 -1.07
CA ARG A 668 -50.12 -15.60 0.10
C ARG A 668 -49.24 -15.46 1.33
N ILE A 669 -49.31 -14.30 1.97
CA ILE A 669 -48.53 -13.94 3.16
C ILE A 669 -49.45 -14.00 4.37
N GLU A 670 -49.23 -14.97 5.26
CA GLU A 670 -50.04 -15.16 6.47
C GLU A 670 -49.69 -14.14 7.56
N VAL A 671 -50.71 -13.67 8.27
CA VAL A 671 -50.50 -12.89 9.50
C VAL A 671 -50.16 -13.87 10.63
N PRO A 672 -49.01 -13.73 11.32
CA PRO A 672 -48.66 -14.61 12.42
C PRO A 672 -49.71 -14.55 13.54
N PRO A 673 -50.02 -15.67 14.22
CA PRO A 673 -51.05 -15.75 15.27
C PRO A 673 -50.88 -14.69 16.36
N GLU A 674 -49.63 -14.33 16.69
CA GLU A 674 -49.31 -13.32 17.71
C GLU A 674 -49.69 -11.87 17.32
N PHE A 675 -50.08 -11.63 16.06
CA PHE A 675 -50.43 -10.30 15.53
C PHE A 675 -51.80 -10.26 14.83
N GLU A 676 -52.65 -11.30 15.00
CA GLU A 676 -53.97 -11.33 14.38
C GLU A 676 -54.87 -10.19 14.85
N ASN A 677 -55.39 -9.40 13.90
CA ASN A 677 -56.35 -8.33 14.18
C ASN A 677 -57.47 -8.26 13.11
N GLY A 678 -58.01 -9.44 12.75
CA GLY A 678 -59.14 -9.58 11.80
C GLY A 678 -58.75 -9.92 10.35
N THR A 679 -57.55 -9.55 9.90
CA THR A 679 -57.00 -9.99 8.59
C THR A 679 -56.13 -11.23 8.79
N LYS A 680 -56.40 -12.30 8.03
CA LYS A 680 -55.68 -13.59 8.18
C LYS A 680 -54.49 -13.77 7.23
N SER A 681 -54.57 -13.18 6.04
CA SER A 681 -53.48 -13.21 5.06
C SER A 681 -53.67 -12.14 3.99
N VAL A 682 -52.60 -11.79 3.30
CA VAL A 682 -52.59 -10.87 2.16
C VAL A 682 -52.01 -11.59 0.94
N ILE A 683 -52.62 -11.41 -0.24
CA ILE A 683 -52.03 -11.85 -1.51
C ILE A 683 -51.20 -10.69 -2.06
N GLY A 684 -49.96 -10.95 -2.47
CA GLY A 684 -49.15 -9.95 -3.15
C GLY A 684 -47.73 -10.43 -3.47
N SER A 685 -46.89 -9.53 -3.96
CA SER A 685 -45.51 -9.85 -4.34
C SER A 685 -44.54 -9.85 -3.15
N VAL A 686 -43.43 -10.60 -3.26
CA VAL A 686 -42.33 -10.61 -2.29
C VAL A 686 -41.36 -9.45 -2.55
N LEU A 687 -41.13 -9.14 -3.83
CA LEU A 687 -40.27 -8.04 -4.29
C LEU A 687 -41.09 -6.94 -4.98
N LYS A 688 -40.62 -5.70 -4.90
CA LYS A 688 -41.11 -4.56 -5.70
C LYS A 688 -39.99 -3.58 -6.04
N PRO A 689 -40.00 -2.95 -7.22
CA PRO A 689 -39.09 -1.84 -7.53
C PRO A 689 -39.37 -0.61 -6.64
N LEU A 690 -38.31 0.08 -6.23
CA LEU A 690 -38.38 1.41 -5.62
C LEU A 690 -38.55 2.47 -6.73
N GLY A 691 -39.48 3.40 -6.55
CA GLY A 691 -39.57 4.61 -7.41
C GLY A 691 -40.05 4.41 -8.85
N GLY A 692 -40.73 3.31 -9.19
CA GLY A 692 -41.25 3.09 -10.55
C GLY A 692 -40.17 2.75 -11.59
N SER A 693 -38.96 2.41 -11.13
CA SER A 693 -37.86 1.96 -11.98
C SER A 693 -38.21 0.68 -12.74
N GLN A 694 -37.74 0.56 -13.99
CA GLN A 694 -37.97 -0.62 -14.85
C GLN A 694 -36.87 -1.69 -14.72
N GLY A 695 -35.86 -1.47 -13.86
CA GLY A 695 -34.73 -2.39 -13.69
C GLY A 695 -34.97 -3.45 -12.63
N PHE A 696 -35.12 -4.71 -13.02
CA PHE A 696 -35.44 -5.84 -12.12
C PHE A 696 -34.27 -6.39 -11.28
N THR A 697 -33.22 -5.61 -10.99
CA THR A 697 -32.03 -6.13 -10.25
C THR A 697 -31.31 -5.12 -9.36
N LYS A 698 -31.80 -3.88 -9.27
CA LYS A 698 -31.25 -2.83 -8.38
C LYS A 698 -32.39 -1.96 -7.89
N GLU A 699 -32.24 -1.38 -6.70
CA GLU A 699 -33.25 -0.51 -6.11
C GLU A 699 -34.60 -1.26 -5.91
N MET A 700 -34.54 -2.48 -5.40
CA MET A 700 -35.73 -3.22 -5.02
C MET A 700 -36.02 -3.04 -3.52
N LYS A 701 -37.26 -3.28 -3.13
CA LYS A 701 -37.62 -3.57 -1.73
C LYS A 701 -38.25 -4.94 -1.62
N CYS A 702 -38.05 -5.60 -0.49
CA CYS A 702 -38.63 -6.89 -0.18
C CYS A 702 -39.54 -6.83 1.05
N ARG A 703 -40.45 -7.80 1.14
CA ARG A 703 -41.03 -8.24 2.39
C ARG A 703 -40.78 -9.73 2.51
N TYR A 704 -40.13 -10.15 3.58
CA TYR A 704 -39.67 -11.53 3.69
C TYR A 704 -39.82 -12.05 5.12
N ARG A 705 -40.37 -13.25 5.24
CA ARG A 705 -40.34 -14.11 6.42
C ARG A 705 -40.75 -15.51 5.95
N ALA A 706 -39.78 -16.43 5.90
CA ALA A 706 -39.94 -17.71 5.19
C ALA A 706 -41.14 -18.55 5.67
N ASP A 707 -41.43 -18.55 6.97
CA ASP A 707 -42.48 -19.39 7.57
C ASP A 707 -43.92 -18.90 7.29
N ILE A 708 -44.10 -17.72 6.70
CA ILE A 708 -45.44 -17.14 6.44
C ILE A 708 -45.70 -16.85 4.96
N ILE A 709 -44.74 -17.09 4.08
CA ILE A 709 -44.88 -16.84 2.64
C ILE A 709 -45.21 -18.16 1.95
N HIS A 710 -46.39 -18.22 1.33
CA HIS A 710 -46.89 -19.41 0.65
C HIS A 710 -47.06 -19.12 -0.85
N PRO A 711 -46.28 -19.76 -1.73
CA PRO A 711 -46.42 -19.57 -3.17
C PRO A 711 -47.75 -20.15 -3.68
N LEU A 712 -48.38 -19.51 -4.67
CA LEU A 712 -49.66 -19.91 -5.25
C LEU A 712 -49.51 -20.67 -6.58
N THR A 713 -48.32 -20.68 -7.17
CA THR A 713 -48.00 -21.32 -8.46
C THR A 713 -46.69 -22.10 -8.37
N GLU A 714 -46.47 -23.08 -9.25
CA GLU A 714 -45.20 -23.82 -9.31
C GLU A 714 -44.00 -22.90 -9.58
N LYS A 715 -44.18 -21.89 -10.44
CA LYS A 715 -43.15 -20.87 -10.71
C LYS A 715 -42.83 -20.05 -9.46
N ALA A 716 -43.85 -19.64 -8.71
CA ALA A 716 -43.67 -18.93 -7.45
C ALA A 716 -42.94 -19.80 -6.41
N THR A 717 -43.20 -21.12 -6.39
CA THR A 717 -42.47 -22.06 -5.53
C THR A 717 -40.98 -22.07 -5.86
N SER A 718 -40.61 -22.30 -7.13
CA SER A 718 -39.20 -22.33 -7.54
C SER A 718 -38.49 -21.00 -7.29
N ALA A 719 -39.15 -19.87 -7.55
CA ALA A 719 -38.56 -18.55 -7.32
C ALA A 719 -38.34 -18.25 -5.83
N LEU A 720 -39.24 -18.71 -4.96
CA LEU A 720 -39.09 -18.58 -3.50
C LEU A 720 -37.99 -19.50 -2.96
N GLU A 721 -37.88 -20.73 -3.47
CA GLU A 721 -36.78 -21.64 -3.14
C GLU A 721 -35.41 -21.05 -3.51
N GLU A 722 -35.31 -20.40 -4.66
CA GLU A 722 -34.09 -19.72 -5.10
C GLU A 722 -33.72 -18.55 -4.17
N LEU A 723 -34.70 -17.72 -3.78
CA LEU A 723 -34.48 -16.65 -2.79
C LEU A 723 -34.05 -17.22 -1.43
N ASN A 724 -34.70 -18.29 -0.97
CA ASN A 724 -34.36 -18.95 0.29
C ASN A 724 -32.94 -19.52 0.25
N ALA A 725 -32.53 -20.11 -0.88
CA ALA A 725 -31.17 -20.62 -1.07
C ALA A 725 -30.13 -19.49 -1.06
N ALA A 726 -30.39 -18.37 -1.74
CA ALA A 726 -29.51 -17.20 -1.74
C ALA A 726 -29.34 -16.59 -0.34
N LEU A 727 -30.44 -16.47 0.42
CA LEU A 727 -30.41 -16.02 1.82
C LEU A 727 -29.75 -17.04 2.75
N GLY A 728 -29.93 -18.33 2.49
CA GLY A 728 -29.23 -19.40 3.19
C GLY A 728 -27.71 -19.32 2.99
N HIS A 729 -27.26 -19.08 1.75
CA HIS A 729 -25.86 -18.86 1.42
C HIS A 729 -25.28 -17.63 2.12
N ALA A 730 -26.01 -16.51 2.13
CA ALA A 730 -25.63 -15.31 2.88
C ALA A 730 -25.49 -15.57 4.40
N ARG A 731 -26.15 -16.60 4.93
CA ARG A 731 -26.11 -16.95 6.36
C ARG A 731 -25.02 -17.97 6.72
N ALA A 732 -24.77 -18.93 5.83
CA ALA A 732 -23.96 -20.12 6.11
C ALA A 732 -22.45 -19.89 5.94
N ASP A 733 -22.07 -18.96 5.06
CA ASP A 733 -20.68 -18.70 4.70
C ASP A 733 -20.18 -17.35 5.25
N LYS A 734 -18.87 -17.25 5.49
CA LYS A 734 -18.12 -15.98 5.64
C LYS A 734 -18.14 -15.19 4.32
N THR A 735 -19.31 -15.00 3.73
CA THR A 735 -19.52 -14.23 2.52
C THR A 735 -19.41 -12.75 2.85
N ASP A 736 -18.74 -12.00 1.99
CA ASP A 736 -18.54 -10.55 2.15
C ASP A 736 -19.84 -9.72 2.02
N ILE A 737 -21.01 -10.36 1.86
CA ILE A 737 -22.31 -9.68 1.69
C ILE A 737 -23.13 -9.56 2.98
N CYS A 738 -22.81 -10.36 4.00
CA CYS A 738 -23.55 -10.44 5.26
C CYS A 738 -22.74 -9.82 6.40
N LEU A 739 -23.34 -8.83 7.08
CA LEU A 739 -22.70 -8.12 8.18
C LEU A 739 -23.15 -8.71 9.52
N ASN A 740 -22.22 -9.29 10.26
CA ASN A 740 -22.48 -9.82 11.60
C ASN A 740 -22.11 -8.77 12.66
N LEU A 741 -23.11 -8.05 13.16
CA LEU A 741 -22.93 -6.96 14.12
C LEU A 741 -22.73 -7.52 15.52
N SER A 742 -21.46 -7.67 15.91
CA SER A 742 -21.08 -8.13 17.25
C SER A 742 -21.37 -7.07 18.32
N PRO A 743 -21.41 -7.46 19.60
CA PRO A 743 -21.50 -6.51 20.72
C PRO A 743 -20.44 -5.40 20.68
N ASP A 744 -19.24 -5.67 20.16
CA ASP A 744 -18.19 -4.64 19.99
C ASP A 744 -18.50 -3.64 18.87
N MET A 745 -19.26 -4.05 17.86
CA MET A 745 -19.70 -3.18 16.76
C MET A 745 -20.91 -2.32 17.14
N ILE A 746 -21.80 -2.86 17.97
CA ILE A 746 -23.02 -2.20 18.44
C ILE A 746 -23.15 -2.33 19.97
N PRO A 747 -22.27 -1.66 20.75
CA PRO A 747 -22.27 -1.75 22.21
C PRO A 747 -23.50 -1.04 22.83
N ASN A 748 -23.65 -1.16 24.15
CA ASN A 748 -24.65 -0.42 24.93
C ASN A 748 -24.62 1.08 24.58
N GLY A 749 -25.81 1.67 24.41
CA GLY A 749 -25.98 3.06 23.95
C GLY A 749 -25.90 3.23 22.43
N THR A 750 -25.89 2.15 21.63
CA THR A 750 -25.98 2.27 20.17
C THR A 750 -27.44 2.29 19.71
N VAL A 751 -27.82 3.22 18.84
CA VAL A 751 -29.10 3.26 18.13
C VAL A 751 -28.87 2.92 16.67
N LEU A 752 -29.33 1.75 16.22
CA LEU A 752 -29.28 1.32 14.83
C LEU A 752 -30.59 1.63 14.13
N LEU A 753 -30.55 2.31 12.98
CA LEU A 753 -31.69 2.64 12.14
C LEU A 753 -31.54 1.94 10.80
N MET A 754 -32.63 1.42 10.23
CA MET A 754 -32.56 0.64 8.99
C MET A 754 -33.82 0.78 8.14
N ASP A 755 -33.64 0.81 6.82
CA ASP A 755 -34.68 0.68 5.81
C ASP A 755 -35.07 -0.79 5.70
N ASN A 756 -36.26 -1.07 6.23
CA ASN A 756 -36.83 -2.39 6.41
C ASN A 756 -37.09 -3.13 5.09
N GLY A 757 -37.25 -2.39 3.98
CA GLY A 757 -37.46 -2.98 2.66
C GLY A 757 -36.17 -3.28 1.92
N ARG A 758 -35.09 -2.55 2.20
CA ARG A 758 -33.79 -2.67 1.51
C ARG A 758 -32.82 -3.62 2.21
N TRP A 759 -33.07 -3.94 3.48
CA TRP A 759 -32.22 -4.79 4.30
C TRP A 759 -33.02 -5.89 4.98
N LEU A 760 -32.50 -7.13 4.91
CA LEU A 760 -32.99 -8.23 5.74
C LEU A 760 -32.12 -8.36 6.97
N HIS A 761 -32.70 -8.83 8.06
CA HIS A 761 -31.99 -9.06 9.30
C HIS A 761 -32.33 -10.41 9.93
N ALA A 762 -31.37 -10.95 10.67
CA ALA A 762 -31.47 -12.20 11.41
C ALA A 762 -30.75 -12.04 12.75
N ARG A 763 -31.05 -12.94 13.68
CA ARG A 763 -30.38 -13.01 14.98
C ARG A 763 -30.07 -14.46 15.28
N ASN A 764 -28.84 -14.76 15.68
CA ASN A 764 -28.54 -16.08 16.22
C ASN A 764 -29.20 -16.28 17.61
N ALA A 765 -29.07 -17.49 18.17
CA ALA A 765 -29.58 -17.77 19.52
C ALA A 765 -29.01 -16.78 20.54
N VAL A 766 -29.86 -16.27 21.43
CA VAL A 766 -29.44 -15.40 22.52
C VAL A 766 -28.93 -16.27 23.67
N ASN A 767 -27.80 -15.88 24.23
CA ASN A 767 -27.19 -16.60 25.35
C ASN A 767 -27.24 -15.78 26.64
N ASP A 768 -27.34 -14.44 26.55
CA ASP A 768 -27.48 -13.55 27.70
C ASP A 768 -28.97 -13.28 28.01
N PRO A 769 -29.54 -13.78 29.14
CA PRO A 769 -30.92 -13.53 29.52
C PRO A 769 -31.21 -12.05 29.82
N GLU A 770 -30.18 -11.25 30.07
CA GLU A 770 -30.32 -9.80 30.31
C GLU A 770 -30.14 -8.96 29.04
N ARG A 771 -29.92 -9.57 27.88
CA ARG A 771 -29.85 -8.85 26.60
C ARG A 771 -31.14 -8.05 26.40
N HIS A 772 -31.02 -6.75 26.14
CA HIS A 772 -32.15 -5.84 26.04
C HIS A 772 -31.94 -4.85 24.90
N LEU A 773 -32.78 -4.95 23.87
CA LEU A 773 -32.93 -3.90 22.87
C LEU A 773 -34.31 -3.28 22.98
N ARG A 774 -34.46 -2.01 22.60
CA ARG A 774 -35.77 -1.38 22.43
C ARG A 774 -35.99 -1.00 20.96
N ARG A 775 -37.11 -1.44 20.40
CA ARG A 775 -37.44 -1.26 18.98
C ARG A 775 -38.52 -0.21 18.77
N ILE A 776 -38.36 0.61 17.74
CA ILE A 776 -39.41 1.49 17.18
C ILE A 776 -39.54 1.23 15.68
N ARG A 777 -40.74 1.41 15.13
CA ARG A 777 -41.04 1.32 13.68
C ARG A 777 -41.76 2.59 13.27
N TRP A 778 -41.52 3.10 12.07
CA TRP A 778 -42.20 4.31 11.58
C TRP A 778 -42.32 4.30 10.05
N ASP A 779 -43.05 5.28 9.52
CA ASP A 779 -43.22 5.50 8.09
C ASP A 779 -43.83 4.29 7.37
N ALA A 780 -45.00 3.83 7.85
CA ALA A 780 -45.79 2.82 7.14
C ALA A 780 -46.14 3.30 5.73
N ARG A 781 -45.85 2.47 4.74
CA ARG A 781 -46.18 2.76 3.34
C ARG A 781 -46.71 1.50 2.69
N LYS A 782 -47.69 1.67 1.80
CA LYS A 782 -48.16 0.58 0.94
C LYS A 782 -46.97 -0.14 0.29
N PHE A 783 -46.95 -1.46 0.45
CA PHE A 783 -45.92 -2.28 -0.17
C PHE A 783 -45.98 -2.13 -1.68
#